data_AF-A0A2K6CIL4-F1
#
_entry.id   AF-A0A2K6CIL4-F1
#
_cell.length_a   1.000
_cell.length_b   1.000
_cell.length_c   1.000
_cell.angle_alpha   90.00
_cell.angle_beta   90.00
_cell.angle_gamma   90.00
#
_symmetry.space_group_name_H-M   'P 1'
#
loop_
_entity.id
_entity.type
_entity.pdbx_description
1 polymer ?
#
loop_
_entity_poly.entity_id
_entity_poly.type
_entity_poly.pdbx_seq_one_letter_code
_entity_poly.pdbx_strand_id
1 'polypeptide(L)'
;MGVHPSLAPLVNILQDAGLEAQVKPEPGEPLGVYCINAYNDTMTATLIQFVKHGGGLLIGGQAWYWASRHGPEKVLSRFPGNKVTSVAGVYFTNTYGDRDRFKVSKKVPKIPLHVRCGEDVRQDQQQLLEGISELDIRTGGVPSQLLVHGALAFPLGLDASLNCFLAAAHYGRGRVVLAAHECLLCAPKMGSFLLNAVRWLARGQTGKVGVNTNLKDLCPLLSEHGLQCSLEPHLNSNLCVYCCKAYSDKEAKQLQEFVAEGGGLLIGGQAWWWASQNPGHCPLAGFPGNVILNCFGLSILPQTLKAGCFPVPTLEMRSYHFRKALSEFQAILNHENGNLEKSCLAKLRVDGAAFLQIPAEGIPAYISLHRLLRKMLRGSGLPAVSRENPVASDSYEAAMLSLATGLAHSGTDCSQLAQGLGTWTCSSSLYPSKHPITVEIDGINPGNSDCWVSTGLYLLEGQNAEVSLSEVAASAGLRVQIGCHTDDLTKARKLSRAPVVTHQCCMDRTERSVSCLWGGLLYVIVPKGSQLGPVSVTIRGAVPAPYYKLGKTSLEEWKRQMQEDPAPWGELATDNIILTVPTTNLQALKDPEPVLRLWDEMMEAVARLAAEPFPLRRPERIVADVQISAGWMHSGYPIMCHLESVKEIINEMDMRSRGVWGPIHELGHNQQRHGWEFPPHTTEATCNLWSVYVHETVLGIPRAQAHEALSPPEREKRIKAHLGKGAPLCGWNVWTALETYLQLQEAFGWEPFTQLFAEYQTLSHLPKDNTGRMNLWVKKFSEKVKKNLVPFFEAWGWPVQEEVADSLASLPEWQENPMQVYLRAKW
;
A
#
# COMPACT_ATOMS: atom_id res chain seq x y z
N MET A 1 -49.17 -18.50 9.87
CA MET A 1 -48.68 -17.69 8.72
C MET A 1 -49.75 -16.69 8.31
N GLY A 2 -49.37 -15.43 8.06
CA GLY A 2 -50.29 -14.42 7.52
C GLY A 2 -50.19 -14.34 5.99
N VAL A 3 -51.32 -14.30 5.28
CA VAL A 3 -51.36 -14.21 3.82
C VAL A 3 -52.14 -12.97 3.40
N HIS A 4 -51.51 -12.07 2.64
CA HIS A 4 -52.17 -10.88 2.12
C HIS A 4 -53.34 -11.27 1.20
N PRO A 5 -54.47 -10.53 1.17
CA PRO A 5 -55.63 -10.83 0.31
C PRO A 5 -55.30 -11.06 -1.16
N SER A 6 -54.24 -10.43 -1.67
CA SER A 6 -53.76 -10.63 -3.05
C SER A 6 -53.28 -12.06 -3.36
N LEU A 7 -53.02 -12.87 -2.33
CA LEU A 7 -52.57 -14.26 -2.43
C LEU A 7 -53.54 -15.19 -1.69
N ALA A 8 -54.82 -14.84 -1.54
CA ALA A 8 -55.80 -15.65 -0.81
C ALA A 8 -55.81 -17.16 -1.18
N PRO A 9 -55.66 -17.56 -2.47
CA PRO A 9 -55.59 -18.99 -2.84
C PRO A 9 -54.42 -19.76 -2.20
N LEU A 10 -53.34 -19.08 -1.80
CA LEU A 10 -52.19 -19.70 -1.14
C LEU A 10 -52.56 -20.30 0.23
N VAL A 11 -53.59 -19.79 0.89
CA VAL A 11 -54.03 -20.30 2.20
C VAL A 11 -54.43 -21.77 2.10
N ASN A 12 -55.20 -22.15 1.08
CA ASN A 12 -55.62 -23.54 0.88
C ASN A 12 -54.41 -24.45 0.66
N ILE A 13 -53.44 -24.03 -0.17
CA ILE A 13 -52.21 -24.80 -0.45
C ILE A 13 -51.41 -25.04 0.84
N LEU A 14 -51.30 -24.01 1.69
CA LEU A 14 -50.56 -24.11 2.95
C LEU A 14 -51.30 -25.00 3.97
N GLN A 15 -52.62 -24.87 4.05
CA GLN A 15 -53.45 -25.69 4.93
C GLN A 15 -53.45 -27.17 4.52
N ASP A 16 -53.52 -27.46 3.22
CA ASP A 16 -53.41 -28.82 2.67
C ASP A 16 -52.04 -29.46 2.99
N ALA A 17 -51.00 -28.64 3.14
CA ALA A 17 -49.65 -29.06 3.57
C ALA A 17 -49.48 -29.12 5.10
N GLY A 18 -50.55 -28.91 5.88
CA GLY A 18 -50.53 -28.96 7.35
C GLY A 18 -50.01 -27.70 8.04
N LEU A 19 -49.94 -26.56 7.34
CA LEU A 19 -49.49 -25.29 7.91
C LEU A 19 -50.68 -24.39 8.27
N GLU A 20 -50.67 -23.83 9.48
CA GLU A 20 -51.67 -22.83 9.90
C GLU A 20 -51.47 -21.52 9.12
N ALA A 21 -52.38 -21.22 8.21
CA ALA A 21 -52.39 -20.00 7.40
C ALA A 21 -53.75 -19.29 7.46
N GLN A 22 -53.73 -17.95 7.53
CA GLN A 22 -54.92 -17.10 7.56
C GLN A 22 -54.74 -15.87 6.66
N VAL A 23 -55.83 -15.45 6.00
CA VAL A 23 -55.82 -14.20 5.23
C VAL A 23 -55.79 -13.01 6.20
N LYS A 24 -54.76 -12.16 6.10
CA LYS A 24 -54.61 -10.94 6.89
C LYS A 24 -54.13 -9.80 6.00
N PRO A 25 -54.72 -8.59 6.07
CA PRO A 25 -54.30 -7.46 5.26
C PRO A 25 -52.92 -6.92 5.65
N GLU A 26 -52.50 -7.15 6.89
CA GLU A 26 -51.22 -6.68 7.42
C GLU A 26 -50.47 -7.78 8.19
N PRO A 27 -49.13 -7.73 8.21
CA PRO A 27 -48.34 -8.58 9.10
C PRO A 27 -48.62 -8.19 10.55
N GLY A 28 -48.69 -9.18 11.44
CA GLY A 28 -48.98 -8.96 12.86
C GLY A 28 -48.37 -10.04 13.75
N GLU A 29 -48.52 -9.89 15.06
CA GLU A 29 -47.99 -10.82 16.06
C GLU A 29 -48.88 -12.07 16.28
N PRO A 30 -48.29 -13.22 16.69
CA PRO A 30 -46.84 -13.46 16.88
C PRO A 30 -46.08 -13.54 15.54
N LEU A 31 -44.80 -13.13 15.57
CA LEU A 31 -43.92 -13.06 14.40
C LEU A 31 -43.68 -14.46 13.82
N GLY A 32 -44.27 -14.69 12.64
CA GLY A 32 -44.07 -15.92 11.85
C GLY A 32 -43.63 -15.58 10.43
N VAL A 33 -44.34 -16.12 9.44
CA VAL A 33 -44.14 -15.77 8.02
C VAL A 33 -45.32 -14.98 7.48
N TYR A 34 -45.04 -13.93 6.71
CA TYR A 34 -46.03 -13.14 5.97
C TYR A 34 -45.84 -13.31 4.46
N CYS A 35 -46.93 -13.59 3.75
CA CYS A 35 -46.92 -13.85 2.31
C CYS A 35 -47.63 -12.72 1.55
N ILE A 36 -46.96 -12.09 0.58
CA ILE A 36 -47.53 -10.99 -0.22
C ILE A 36 -47.05 -11.03 -1.67
N ASN A 37 -47.82 -10.46 -2.60
CA ASN A 37 -47.32 -10.23 -3.96
C ASN A 37 -46.33 -9.05 -4.00
N ALA A 38 -45.49 -8.99 -5.01
CA ALA A 38 -44.45 -7.97 -5.14
C ALA A 38 -44.93 -6.67 -5.81
N TYR A 39 -46.24 -6.41 -5.88
CA TYR A 39 -46.82 -5.26 -6.59
C TYR A 39 -47.39 -4.19 -5.65
N ASN A 40 -47.45 -4.47 -4.35
CA ASN A 40 -47.90 -3.53 -3.34
C ASN A 40 -46.70 -2.75 -2.76
N ASP A 41 -46.73 -1.41 -2.84
CA ASP A 41 -45.73 -0.53 -2.23
C ASP A 41 -46.25 0.29 -1.03
N THR A 42 -47.55 0.24 -0.70
CA THR A 42 -48.12 0.99 0.41
C THR A 42 -47.65 0.47 1.76
N MET A 43 -47.32 -0.82 1.83
CA MET A 43 -46.88 -1.52 3.05
C MET A 43 -45.36 -1.56 3.24
N THR A 44 -44.59 -0.79 2.46
CA THR A 44 -43.12 -0.91 2.41
C THR A 44 -42.48 -0.79 3.80
N ALA A 45 -42.82 0.26 4.56
CA ALA A 45 -42.24 0.49 5.88
C ALA A 45 -42.60 -0.63 6.88
N THR A 46 -43.86 -1.05 6.89
CA THR A 46 -44.38 -2.12 7.75
C THR A 46 -43.68 -3.45 7.47
N LEU A 47 -43.47 -3.80 6.19
CA LEU A 47 -42.81 -5.04 5.81
C LEU A 47 -41.33 -5.03 6.18
N ILE A 48 -40.63 -3.91 6.00
CA ILE A 48 -39.22 -3.77 6.42
C ILE A 48 -39.11 -3.96 7.93
N GLN A 49 -39.94 -3.28 8.72
CA GLN A 49 -39.94 -3.41 10.17
C GLN A 49 -40.29 -4.83 10.63
N PHE A 50 -41.27 -5.48 10.00
CA PHE A 50 -41.63 -6.86 10.30
C PHE A 50 -40.43 -7.82 10.15
N VAL A 51 -39.65 -7.68 9.06
CA VAL A 51 -38.45 -8.49 8.84
C VAL A 51 -37.34 -8.14 9.84
N LYS A 52 -37.11 -6.85 10.14
CA LYS A 52 -36.12 -6.42 11.14
C LYS A 52 -36.40 -6.97 12.54
N HIS A 53 -37.68 -7.13 12.91
CA HIS A 53 -38.07 -7.74 14.18
C HIS A 53 -37.97 -9.27 14.20
N GLY A 54 -37.54 -9.91 13.10
CA GLY A 54 -37.33 -11.36 13.02
C GLY A 54 -38.44 -12.13 12.29
N GLY A 55 -39.42 -11.44 11.70
CA GLY A 55 -40.44 -12.05 10.86
C GLY A 55 -39.89 -12.53 9.50
N GLY A 56 -40.44 -13.63 8.97
CA GLY A 56 -40.10 -14.13 7.64
C GLY A 56 -41.00 -13.55 6.54
N LEU A 57 -40.43 -13.10 5.43
CA LEU A 57 -41.19 -12.57 4.30
C LEU A 57 -41.14 -13.52 3.09
N LEU A 58 -42.30 -13.99 2.65
CA LEU A 58 -42.45 -14.69 1.37
C LEU A 58 -43.09 -13.73 0.36
N ILE A 59 -42.32 -13.28 -0.63
CA ILE A 59 -42.75 -12.29 -1.61
C ILE A 59 -42.47 -12.79 -3.03
N GLY A 60 -43.44 -12.61 -3.93
CA GLY A 60 -43.33 -13.07 -5.32
C GLY A 60 -43.97 -12.12 -6.32
N GLY A 61 -43.33 -11.94 -7.47
CA GLY A 61 -43.87 -11.18 -8.61
C GLY A 61 -42.99 -11.24 -9.84
N GLN A 62 -43.49 -10.69 -10.94
CA GLN A 62 -42.87 -10.78 -12.27
C GLN A 62 -42.32 -9.42 -12.67
N ALA A 63 -41.12 -9.08 -12.16
CA ALA A 63 -40.48 -7.81 -12.46
C ALA A 63 -40.17 -7.64 -13.97
N TRP A 64 -39.92 -8.71 -14.71
CA TRP A 64 -39.77 -8.67 -16.18
C TRP A 64 -41.05 -8.18 -16.90
N TYR A 65 -42.23 -8.62 -16.43
CA TYR A 65 -43.51 -8.19 -17.02
C TYR A 65 -43.84 -6.75 -16.60
N TRP A 66 -43.49 -6.37 -15.36
CA TRP A 66 -43.57 -4.98 -14.95
C TRP A 66 -42.66 -4.09 -15.83
N ALA A 67 -41.45 -4.56 -16.13
CA ALA A 67 -40.46 -3.87 -16.95
C ALA A 67 -40.95 -3.61 -18.39
N SER A 68 -41.67 -4.57 -18.99
CA SER A 68 -42.21 -4.39 -20.35
C SER A 68 -43.21 -3.23 -20.45
N ARG A 69 -43.81 -2.83 -19.33
CA ARG A 69 -44.77 -1.72 -19.25
C ARG A 69 -44.16 -0.40 -18.77
N HIS A 70 -43.05 -0.43 -18.03
CA HIS A 70 -42.49 0.74 -17.35
C HIS A 70 -41.03 1.06 -17.72
N GLY A 71 -40.44 0.25 -18.60
CA GLY A 71 -39.04 0.30 -19.00
C GLY A 71 -38.14 -0.59 -18.12
N PRO A 72 -37.13 -1.24 -18.71
CA PRO A 72 -36.19 -2.09 -17.98
C PRO A 72 -35.28 -1.30 -17.02
N GLU A 73 -34.95 -0.05 -17.40
CA GLU A 73 -33.95 0.82 -16.75
C GLU A 73 -34.24 1.16 -15.28
N LYS A 74 -35.48 0.91 -14.83
CA LYS A 74 -36.00 1.40 -13.54
C LYS A 74 -36.49 0.27 -12.63
N VAL A 75 -36.28 -0.99 -13.00
CA VAL A 75 -36.80 -2.12 -12.22
C VAL A 75 -36.22 -2.16 -10.81
N LEU A 76 -34.90 -1.97 -10.66
CA LEU A 76 -34.25 -2.06 -9.35
C LEU A 76 -34.75 -0.98 -8.39
N SER A 77 -34.91 0.25 -8.87
CA SER A 77 -35.32 1.39 -8.04
C SER A 77 -36.83 1.63 -7.95
N ARG A 78 -37.65 1.16 -8.89
CA ARG A 78 -39.09 1.47 -8.95
C ARG A 78 -40.03 0.27 -8.86
N PHE A 79 -39.58 -0.96 -9.09
CA PHE A 79 -40.45 -2.13 -8.90
C PHE A 79 -40.91 -2.22 -7.43
N PRO A 80 -42.23 -2.30 -7.14
CA PRO A 80 -42.73 -2.26 -5.76
C PRO A 80 -42.06 -3.27 -4.82
N GLY A 81 -41.89 -4.52 -5.26
CA GLY A 81 -41.20 -5.55 -4.46
C GLY A 81 -39.77 -5.18 -4.07
N ASN A 82 -39.05 -4.51 -4.97
CA ASN A 82 -37.69 -4.06 -4.70
C ASN A 82 -37.64 -2.94 -3.67
N LYS A 83 -38.73 -2.19 -3.43
CA LYS A 83 -38.79 -1.22 -2.32
C LYS A 83 -38.69 -1.89 -0.95
N VAL A 84 -38.97 -3.20 -0.85
CA VAL A 84 -38.85 -3.97 0.39
C VAL A 84 -37.59 -4.84 0.35
N THR A 85 -37.43 -5.68 -0.68
CA THR A 85 -36.39 -6.71 -0.70
C THR A 85 -34.98 -6.16 -0.87
N SER A 86 -34.82 -4.97 -1.50
CA SER A 86 -33.51 -4.35 -1.72
C SER A 86 -32.78 -4.01 -0.41
N VAL A 87 -33.53 -3.70 0.66
CA VAL A 87 -32.95 -3.43 2.00
C VAL A 87 -32.20 -4.66 2.54
N ALA A 88 -32.62 -5.86 2.14
CA ALA A 88 -31.95 -7.12 2.45
C ALA A 88 -30.92 -7.55 1.39
N GLY A 89 -30.64 -6.70 0.38
CA GLY A 89 -29.73 -7.00 -0.73
C GLY A 89 -30.30 -7.96 -1.78
N VAL A 90 -31.61 -8.22 -1.78
CA VAL A 90 -32.28 -9.12 -2.73
C VAL A 90 -33.11 -8.32 -3.72
N TYR A 91 -32.93 -8.58 -5.01
CA TYR A 91 -33.59 -7.83 -6.07
C TYR A 91 -34.33 -8.75 -7.03
N PHE A 92 -35.55 -8.36 -7.38
CA PHE A 92 -36.22 -8.80 -8.59
C PHE A 92 -35.61 -8.06 -9.78
N THR A 93 -35.20 -8.79 -10.81
CA THR A 93 -34.62 -8.22 -12.03
C THR A 93 -35.59 -8.27 -13.20
N ASN A 94 -35.27 -7.55 -14.27
CA ASN A 94 -36.00 -7.61 -15.54
C ASN A 94 -35.70 -8.89 -16.34
N THR A 95 -34.77 -9.74 -15.88
CA THR A 95 -34.41 -10.99 -16.54
C THR A 95 -35.45 -12.06 -16.20
N TYR A 96 -36.06 -12.67 -17.21
CA TYR A 96 -36.98 -13.79 -17.01
C TYR A 96 -36.18 -15.10 -16.85
N GLY A 97 -36.65 -15.96 -15.97
CA GLY A 97 -36.10 -17.31 -15.78
C GLY A 97 -36.68 -18.32 -16.77
N ASP A 98 -35.95 -19.39 -17.02
CA ASP A 98 -36.45 -20.55 -17.76
C ASP A 98 -37.57 -21.26 -16.97
N ARG A 99 -38.44 -21.99 -17.66
CA ARG A 99 -39.50 -22.83 -17.09
C ARG A 99 -39.08 -24.31 -16.97
N ASP A 100 -37.85 -24.62 -17.33
CA ASP A 100 -37.28 -25.97 -17.28
C ASP A 100 -37.17 -26.56 -15.86
N ARG A 101 -36.89 -27.86 -15.79
CA ARG A 101 -36.73 -28.59 -14.52
C ARG A 101 -35.41 -28.22 -13.85
N PHE A 102 -35.48 -27.45 -12.77
CA PHE A 102 -34.29 -27.06 -12.00
C PHE A 102 -33.87 -28.13 -10.99
N LYS A 103 -32.57 -28.43 -10.97
CA LYS A 103 -31.98 -29.26 -9.91
C LYS A 103 -31.85 -28.44 -8.63
N VAL A 104 -32.61 -28.81 -7.60
CA VAL A 104 -32.48 -28.19 -6.27
C VAL A 104 -31.15 -28.64 -5.65
N SER A 105 -30.25 -27.68 -5.40
CA SER A 105 -28.96 -27.93 -4.76
C SER A 105 -29.08 -27.75 -3.25
N LYS A 106 -28.48 -28.67 -2.48
CA LYS A 106 -28.28 -28.49 -1.02
C LYS A 106 -27.19 -27.45 -0.69
N LYS A 107 -26.40 -27.03 -1.68
CA LYS A 107 -25.34 -26.00 -1.55
C LYS A 107 -25.82 -24.67 -2.13
N VAL A 108 -25.38 -23.56 -1.53
CA VAL A 108 -25.63 -22.19 -2.03
C VAL A 108 -25.27 -22.10 -3.52
N PRO A 109 -26.19 -21.60 -4.38
CA PRO A 109 -25.94 -21.43 -5.80
C PRO A 109 -24.70 -20.57 -6.07
N LYS A 110 -24.04 -20.79 -7.21
CA LYS A 110 -22.94 -19.93 -7.65
C LYS A 110 -23.49 -18.56 -8.01
N ILE A 111 -22.90 -17.51 -7.46
CA ILE A 111 -23.18 -16.14 -7.86
C ILE A 111 -22.28 -15.82 -9.07
N PRO A 112 -22.83 -15.33 -10.19
CA PRO A 112 -22.03 -14.97 -11.36
C PRO A 112 -21.10 -13.79 -11.05
N LEU A 113 -19.95 -13.72 -11.75
CA LEU A 113 -18.97 -12.62 -11.60
C LEU A 113 -19.60 -11.25 -11.85
N HIS A 114 -20.38 -11.19 -12.94
CA HIS A 114 -21.05 -9.99 -13.38
C HIS A 114 -22.55 -10.27 -13.44
N VAL A 115 -23.32 -9.42 -12.76
CA VAL A 115 -24.78 -9.38 -12.86
C VAL A 115 -25.13 -8.19 -13.73
N ARG A 116 -25.83 -8.41 -14.84
CA ARG A 116 -26.37 -7.31 -15.66
C ARG A 116 -27.59 -6.74 -14.94
N CYS A 117 -27.35 -5.72 -14.13
CA CYS A 117 -28.39 -4.88 -13.59
C CYS A 117 -28.83 -3.91 -14.70
N GLY A 118 -30.09 -3.99 -15.15
CA GLY A 118 -30.63 -3.02 -16.10
C GLY A 118 -30.89 -1.67 -15.45
N GLU A 119 -29.96 -1.12 -14.69
CA GLU A 119 -30.07 0.21 -14.07
C GLU A 119 -29.03 1.14 -14.72
N ASP A 120 -29.49 2.24 -15.30
CA ASP A 120 -28.65 3.17 -16.05
C ASP A 120 -27.95 4.19 -15.14
N VAL A 121 -26.76 3.83 -14.66
CA VAL A 121 -25.91 4.72 -13.85
C VAL A 121 -25.42 5.96 -14.60
N ARG A 122 -25.57 6.04 -15.94
CA ARG A 122 -25.13 7.20 -16.72
C ARG A 122 -25.93 8.45 -16.36
N GLN A 123 -27.22 8.29 -16.06
CA GLN A 123 -28.07 9.40 -15.63
C GLN A 123 -27.60 9.95 -14.28
N ASP A 124 -27.23 9.07 -13.35
CA ASP A 124 -26.68 9.47 -12.05
C ASP A 124 -25.35 10.21 -12.21
N GLN A 125 -24.44 9.70 -13.04
CA GLN A 125 -23.17 10.38 -13.34
C GLN A 125 -23.40 11.75 -13.97
N GLN A 126 -24.33 11.87 -14.93
CA GLN A 126 -24.66 13.14 -15.56
C GLN A 126 -25.21 14.15 -14.53
N GLN A 127 -26.08 13.72 -13.63
CA GLN A 127 -26.61 14.57 -12.56
C GLN A 127 -25.51 15.01 -11.58
N LEU A 128 -24.62 14.09 -11.20
CA LEU A 128 -23.53 14.38 -10.26
C LEU A 128 -22.48 15.34 -10.85
N LEU A 129 -22.25 15.26 -12.16
CA LEU A 129 -21.22 16.02 -12.88
C LEU A 129 -21.80 17.20 -13.68
N GLU A 130 -23.07 17.55 -13.45
CA GLU A 130 -23.76 18.62 -14.16
C GLU A 130 -23.06 19.97 -13.96
N GLY A 131 -22.73 20.64 -15.08
CA GLY A 131 -22.04 21.94 -15.07
C GLY A 131 -20.55 21.87 -14.72
N ILE A 132 -19.95 20.68 -14.66
CA ILE A 132 -18.54 20.48 -14.30
C ILE A 132 -17.76 20.02 -15.52
N SER A 133 -16.71 20.76 -15.87
CA SER A 133 -15.75 20.36 -16.92
C SER A 133 -14.52 19.67 -16.33
N GLU A 134 -14.08 20.13 -15.16
CA GLU A 134 -12.88 19.64 -14.48
C GLU A 134 -13.11 19.51 -12.97
N LEU A 135 -12.48 18.50 -12.37
CA LEU A 135 -12.43 18.22 -10.94
C LEU A 135 -11.05 18.64 -10.42
N ASP A 136 -10.96 19.77 -9.72
CA ASP A 136 -9.71 20.31 -9.18
C ASP A 136 -9.49 19.89 -7.73
N ILE A 137 -8.61 18.91 -7.54
CA ILE A 137 -8.29 18.33 -6.24
C ILE A 137 -6.93 18.80 -5.69
N ARG A 138 -6.32 19.85 -6.27
CA ARG A 138 -4.99 20.37 -5.85
C ARG A 138 -4.95 20.86 -4.40
N THR A 139 -6.09 21.29 -3.87
CA THR A 139 -6.21 21.90 -2.53
C THR A 139 -6.81 20.96 -1.49
N GLY A 140 -7.03 19.68 -1.85
CA GLY A 140 -7.78 18.71 -1.05
C GLY A 140 -6.95 17.67 -0.31
N GLY A 141 -5.66 17.92 -0.08
CA GLY A 141 -4.73 16.93 0.49
C GLY A 141 -4.25 15.89 -0.54
N VAL A 142 -3.54 14.86 -0.08
CA VAL A 142 -3.07 13.75 -0.93
C VAL A 142 -4.11 12.64 -0.91
N PRO A 143 -4.91 12.45 -1.97
CA PRO A 143 -5.98 11.45 -1.97
C PRO A 143 -5.44 10.01 -1.95
N SER A 144 -6.22 9.11 -1.36
CA SER A 144 -6.11 7.67 -1.61
C SER A 144 -6.62 7.31 -3.01
N GLN A 145 -6.35 6.09 -3.46
CA GLN A 145 -7.09 5.48 -4.57
C GLN A 145 -8.37 4.82 -4.04
N LEU A 146 -9.41 4.74 -4.87
CA LEU A 146 -10.66 4.05 -4.56
C LEU A 146 -10.79 2.76 -5.36
N LEU A 147 -11.32 1.73 -4.72
CA LEU A 147 -11.78 0.49 -5.35
C LEU A 147 -13.30 0.54 -5.50
N VAL A 148 -13.77 0.45 -6.74
CA VAL A 148 -15.21 0.45 -7.09
C VAL A 148 -15.59 -0.96 -7.55
N HIS A 149 -16.18 -1.75 -6.65
CA HIS A 149 -16.37 -3.19 -6.84
C HIS A 149 -17.82 -3.68 -6.68
N GLY A 150 -18.72 -2.85 -6.18
CA GLY A 150 -20.16 -3.12 -6.11
C GLY A 150 -20.82 -3.14 -7.47
N ALA A 151 -21.84 -3.97 -7.67
CA ALA A 151 -22.54 -4.04 -8.97
C ALA A 151 -23.32 -2.76 -9.32
N LEU A 152 -23.67 -1.95 -8.32
CA LEU A 152 -24.35 -0.66 -8.46
C LEU A 152 -23.44 0.52 -8.07
N ALA A 153 -22.13 0.28 -7.99
CA ALA A 153 -21.11 1.28 -7.72
C ALA A 153 -20.46 1.74 -9.02
N PHE A 154 -20.12 3.02 -9.13
CA PHE A 154 -19.57 3.60 -10.34
C PHE A 154 -18.60 4.76 -10.04
N PRO A 155 -17.56 4.96 -10.87
CA PRO A 155 -16.62 6.05 -10.70
C PRO A 155 -17.21 7.39 -11.15
N LEU A 156 -16.72 8.47 -10.53
CA LEU A 156 -17.05 9.86 -10.85
C LEU A 156 -15.82 10.69 -11.23
N GLY A 157 -14.67 10.39 -10.62
CA GLY A 157 -13.39 11.03 -10.89
C GLY A 157 -12.28 9.99 -11.07
N LEU A 158 -11.58 10.07 -12.21
CA LEU A 158 -10.54 9.14 -12.63
C LEU A 158 -9.35 9.92 -13.20
N ASP A 159 -8.14 9.43 -12.97
CA ASP A 159 -6.96 9.87 -13.73
C ASP A 159 -6.84 9.10 -15.07
N ALA A 160 -5.83 9.45 -15.88
CA ALA A 160 -5.58 8.81 -17.18
C ALA A 160 -5.22 7.31 -17.07
N SER A 161 -4.87 6.82 -15.88
CA SER A 161 -4.59 5.40 -15.60
C SER A 161 -5.78 4.69 -14.95
N LEU A 162 -6.98 5.30 -14.99
CA LEU A 162 -8.21 4.80 -14.39
C LEU A 162 -8.15 4.70 -12.85
N ASN A 163 -7.23 5.41 -12.19
CA ASN A 163 -7.22 5.46 -10.73
C ASN A 163 -8.33 6.38 -10.24
N CYS A 164 -9.21 5.85 -9.41
CA CYS A 164 -10.40 6.54 -8.95
C CYS A 164 -10.15 7.33 -7.67
N PHE A 165 -10.65 8.57 -7.61
CA PHE A 165 -10.59 9.44 -6.42
C PHE A 165 -11.96 9.95 -5.96
N LEU A 166 -13.01 9.78 -6.79
CA LEU A 166 -14.41 10.04 -6.47
C LEU A 166 -15.27 8.92 -7.04
N ALA A 167 -16.17 8.36 -6.23
CA ALA A 167 -17.07 7.29 -6.63
C ALA A 167 -18.45 7.44 -5.97
N ALA A 168 -19.45 6.76 -6.52
CA ALA A 168 -20.78 6.69 -5.93
C ALA A 168 -21.36 5.27 -6.04
N ALA A 169 -22.39 4.98 -5.26
CA ALA A 169 -23.10 3.72 -5.31
C ALA A 169 -24.57 3.87 -4.92
N HIS A 170 -25.42 3.01 -5.48
CA HIS A 170 -26.74 2.72 -4.91
C HIS A 170 -26.64 1.50 -4.00
N TYR A 171 -27.30 1.55 -2.85
CA TYR A 171 -27.36 0.42 -1.91
C TYR A 171 -28.70 0.35 -1.21
N GLY A 172 -29.38 -0.79 -1.31
CA GLY A 172 -30.77 -0.92 -0.89
C GLY A 172 -31.62 0.12 -1.62
N ARG A 173 -32.18 1.06 -0.84
CA ARG A 173 -32.94 2.22 -1.34
C ARG A 173 -32.15 3.51 -1.30
N GLY A 174 -30.99 3.55 -0.67
CA GLY A 174 -30.20 4.76 -0.47
C GLY A 174 -29.07 4.90 -1.48
N ARG A 175 -28.23 5.91 -1.20
CA ARG A 175 -27.18 6.37 -2.10
C ARG A 175 -25.94 6.76 -1.30
N VAL A 176 -24.78 6.55 -1.89
CA VAL A 176 -23.48 6.86 -1.29
C VAL A 176 -22.62 7.63 -2.27
N VAL A 177 -21.95 8.68 -1.81
CA VAL A 177 -20.87 9.37 -2.52
C VAL A 177 -19.62 9.31 -1.65
N LEU A 178 -18.52 8.86 -2.24
CA LEU A 178 -17.24 8.65 -1.58
C LEU A 178 -16.18 9.55 -2.21
N ALA A 179 -15.47 10.30 -1.37
CA ALA A 179 -14.27 11.04 -1.72
C ALA A 179 -13.02 10.42 -1.10
N ALA A 180 -11.93 10.34 -1.86
CA ALA A 180 -10.70 9.69 -1.42
C ALA A 180 -9.82 10.51 -0.44
N HIS A 181 -10.38 11.60 0.09
CA HIS A 181 -9.80 12.42 1.15
C HIS A 181 -10.90 13.29 1.75
N GLU A 182 -10.94 13.49 3.08
CA GLU A 182 -11.99 14.32 3.71
C GLU A 182 -11.92 15.79 3.30
N CYS A 183 -10.72 16.33 3.09
CA CYS A 183 -10.55 17.73 2.68
C CYS A 183 -11.20 18.05 1.32
N LEU A 184 -11.45 17.05 0.46
CA LEU A 184 -12.22 17.26 -0.78
C LEU A 184 -13.67 17.67 -0.50
N LEU A 185 -14.22 17.26 0.65
CA LEU A 185 -15.56 17.63 1.08
C LEU A 185 -15.63 19.07 1.61
N CYS A 186 -14.50 19.75 1.80
CA CYS A 186 -14.46 21.14 2.27
C CYS A 186 -13.73 22.06 1.27
N ALA A 187 -13.28 21.53 0.13
CA ALA A 187 -12.54 22.29 -0.86
C ALA A 187 -13.50 23.21 -1.65
N PRO A 188 -13.31 24.55 -1.65
CA PRO A 188 -14.20 25.46 -2.36
C PRO A 188 -14.31 25.16 -3.87
N LYS A 189 -13.22 24.71 -4.49
CA LYS A 189 -13.20 24.32 -5.91
C LYS A 189 -14.06 23.10 -6.23
N MET A 190 -14.40 22.30 -5.22
CA MET A 190 -15.32 21.16 -5.34
C MET A 190 -16.78 21.57 -5.06
N GLY A 191 -17.06 22.85 -4.81
CA GLY A 191 -18.38 23.33 -4.38
C GLY A 191 -19.53 22.86 -5.28
N SER A 192 -19.45 23.09 -6.59
CA SER A 192 -20.49 22.66 -7.54
C SER A 192 -20.76 21.16 -7.49
N PHE A 193 -19.70 20.34 -7.41
CA PHE A 193 -19.83 18.89 -7.26
C PHE A 193 -20.52 18.51 -5.95
N LEU A 194 -20.11 19.11 -4.83
CA LEU A 194 -20.66 18.80 -3.51
C LEU A 194 -22.15 19.13 -3.44
N LEU A 195 -22.59 20.21 -4.08
CA LEU A 195 -24.00 20.57 -4.19
C LEU A 195 -24.79 19.54 -5.01
N ASN A 196 -24.26 19.13 -6.17
CA ASN A 196 -24.85 18.08 -6.98
C ASN A 196 -24.92 16.75 -6.22
N ALA A 197 -23.85 16.40 -5.50
CA ALA A 197 -23.77 15.21 -4.66
C ALA A 197 -24.84 15.22 -3.56
N VAL A 198 -24.96 16.29 -2.77
CA VAL A 198 -25.96 16.37 -1.70
C VAL A 198 -27.39 16.33 -2.26
N ARG A 199 -27.66 17.01 -3.38
CA ARG A 199 -28.98 16.95 -4.04
C ARG A 199 -29.31 15.55 -4.56
N TRP A 200 -28.33 14.88 -5.16
CA TRP A 200 -28.47 13.50 -5.63
C TRP A 200 -28.69 12.52 -4.48
N LEU A 201 -27.98 12.69 -3.37
CA LEU A 201 -28.12 11.91 -2.15
C LEU A 201 -29.50 12.11 -1.49
N ALA A 202 -30.01 13.34 -1.47
CA ALA A 202 -31.30 13.66 -0.85
C ALA A 202 -32.50 13.12 -1.64
N ARG A 203 -32.36 12.87 -2.95
CA ARG A 203 -33.44 12.34 -3.82
C ARG A 203 -34.75 13.14 -3.79
N GLY A 204 -34.65 14.46 -3.55
CA GLY A 204 -35.83 15.32 -3.39
C GLY A 204 -36.60 15.11 -2.07
N GLN A 205 -36.05 14.37 -1.11
CA GLN A 205 -36.58 14.31 0.25
C GLN A 205 -36.44 15.68 0.93
N THR A 206 -37.43 16.07 1.71
CA THR A 206 -37.48 17.34 2.44
C THR A 206 -36.77 17.29 3.80
N GLY A 207 -36.10 16.16 4.12
CA GLY A 207 -35.35 16.00 5.37
C GLY A 207 -34.13 16.92 5.45
N LYS A 208 -33.57 17.04 6.66
CA LYS A 208 -32.41 17.91 6.92
C LYS A 208 -31.11 17.22 6.50
N VAL A 209 -30.13 18.00 6.02
CA VAL A 209 -28.76 17.51 5.79
C VAL A 209 -27.96 17.63 7.08
N GLY A 210 -27.52 16.50 7.64
CA GLY A 210 -26.66 16.49 8.82
C GLY A 210 -25.19 16.46 8.42
N VAL A 211 -24.39 17.37 8.96
CA VAL A 211 -22.95 17.44 8.74
C VAL A 211 -22.24 17.10 10.05
N ASN A 212 -21.39 16.08 10.03
CA ASN A 212 -20.63 15.71 11.23
C ASN A 212 -19.80 16.90 11.74
N THR A 213 -19.71 17.09 13.06
CA THR A 213 -18.95 18.20 13.66
C THR A 213 -17.48 18.25 13.21
N ASN A 214 -16.89 17.11 12.82
CA ASN A 214 -15.54 17.04 12.29
C ASN A 214 -15.39 17.61 10.86
N LEU A 215 -16.49 17.86 10.15
CA LEU A 215 -16.59 18.49 8.83
C LEU A 215 -17.28 19.86 8.91
N LYS A 216 -17.05 20.62 9.99
CA LYS A 216 -17.72 21.90 10.24
C LYS A 216 -17.67 22.87 9.05
N ASP A 217 -16.60 22.86 8.26
CA ASP A 217 -16.38 23.76 7.14
C ASP A 217 -17.28 23.44 5.92
N LEU A 218 -17.87 22.24 5.86
CA LEU A 218 -18.82 21.88 4.80
C LEU A 218 -20.19 22.56 4.98
N CYS A 219 -20.68 22.75 6.20
CA CYS A 219 -22.04 23.28 6.39
C CYS A 219 -22.17 24.75 5.91
N PRO A 220 -21.21 25.68 6.15
CA PRO A 220 -21.23 26.99 5.52
C PRO A 220 -21.30 26.93 3.98
N LEU A 221 -20.48 26.07 3.36
CA LEU A 221 -20.45 25.89 1.90
C LEU A 221 -21.83 25.45 1.35
N LEU A 222 -22.51 24.53 2.04
CA LEU A 222 -23.85 24.08 1.66
C LEU A 222 -24.92 25.15 1.90
N SER A 223 -24.83 25.87 3.02
CA SER A 223 -25.80 26.89 3.42
C SER A 223 -25.78 28.10 2.49
N GLU A 224 -24.60 28.54 2.06
CA GLU A 224 -24.44 29.63 1.08
C GLU A 224 -25.18 29.36 -0.24
N HIS A 225 -25.40 28.08 -0.57
CA HIS A 225 -26.08 27.64 -1.79
C HIS A 225 -27.51 27.15 -1.54
N GLY A 226 -28.11 27.53 -0.41
CA GLY A 226 -29.53 27.34 -0.11
C GLY A 226 -29.92 25.94 0.35
N LEU A 227 -28.97 25.09 0.76
CA LEU A 227 -29.28 23.78 1.34
C LEU A 227 -29.39 23.89 2.87
N GLN A 228 -30.50 23.41 3.44
CA GLN A 228 -30.69 23.38 4.89
C GLN A 228 -29.80 22.29 5.52
N CYS A 229 -28.69 22.69 6.15
CA CYS A 229 -27.83 21.80 6.92
C CYS A 229 -27.78 22.14 8.42
N SER A 230 -27.43 21.17 9.25
CA SER A 230 -26.97 21.39 10.62
C SER A 230 -25.72 20.60 10.93
N LEU A 231 -24.98 21.08 11.92
CA LEU A 231 -23.92 20.30 12.56
C LEU A 231 -24.54 19.28 13.51
N GLU A 232 -24.16 18.03 13.34
CA GLU A 232 -24.63 16.89 14.12
C GLU A 232 -23.40 16.10 14.60
N PRO A 233 -23.29 15.72 15.88
CA PRO A 233 -22.16 14.90 16.34
C PRO A 233 -22.26 13.44 15.85
N HIS A 234 -23.48 12.95 15.65
CA HIS A 234 -23.83 11.56 15.34
C HIS A 234 -25.01 11.51 14.37
N LEU A 235 -25.20 10.35 13.72
CA LEU A 235 -26.37 10.10 12.89
C LEU A 235 -27.65 10.11 13.75
N ASN A 236 -28.72 10.72 13.24
CA ASN A 236 -30.04 10.70 13.88
C ASN A 236 -31.15 10.45 12.85
N SER A 237 -32.35 10.08 13.33
CA SER A 237 -33.48 9.64 12.50
C SER A 237 -34.12 10.72 11.62
N ASN A 238 -33.80 12.00 11.85
CA ASN A 238 -34.45 13.12 11.14
C ASN A 238 -33.69 13.56 9.88
N LEU A 239 -32.55 12.91 9.59
CA LEU A 239 -31.68 13.27 8.49
C LEU A 239 -32.08 12.53 7.21
N CYS A 240 -32.08 13.21 6.07
CA CYS A 240 -32.16 12.54 4.76
C CYS A 240 -30.76 12.27 4.18
N VAL A 241 -29.78 13.12 4.51
CA VAL A 241 -28.39 13.01 4.10
C VAL A 241 -27.50 13.20 5.33
N TYR A 242 -26.47 12.37 5.46
CA TYR A 242 -25.44 12.51 6.48
C TYR A 242 -24.06 12.62 5.83
N CYS A 243 -23.29 13.63 6.25
CA CYS A 243 -21.96 13.92 5.75
C CYS A 243 -20.92 13.65 6.85
N CYS A 244 -19.99 12.71 6.65
CA CYS A 244 -19.02 12.34 7.70
C CYS A 244 -17.63 12.00 7.18
N LYS A 245 -16.65 11.90 8.09
CA LYS A 245 -15.31 11.38 7.79
C LYS A 245 -15.28 9.86 7.92
N ALA A 246 -14.30 9.23 7.30
CA ALA A 246 -14.14 7.77 7.27
C ALA A 246 -13.24 7.20 8.39
N TYR A 247 -13.11 7.88 9.54
CA TYR A 247 -12.14 7.55 10.60
C TYR A 247 -12.71 6.88 11.85
N SER A 248 -14.01 6.58 11.86
CA SER A 248 -14.68 5.92 12.97
C SER A 248 -15.74 4.96 12.44
N ASP A 249 -15.74 3.73 12.94
CA ASP A 249 -16.66 2.65 12.60
C ASP A 249 -17.69 2.37 13.71
N LYS A 250 -17.68 3.17 14.79
CA LYS A 250 -18.64 3.06 15.91
C LYS A 250 -20.12 3.07 15.46
N GLU A 251 -20.42 3.83 14.41
CA GLU A 251 -21.77 3.96 13.83
C GLU A 251 -21.93 3.12 12.55
N ALA A 252 -21.02 2.21 12.22
CA ALA A 252 -20.99 1.54 10.92
C ALA A 252 -22.30 0.82 10.60
N LYS A 253 -22.83 0.02 11.53
CA LYS A 253 -24.12 -0.67 11.35
C LYS A 253 -25.28 0.30 11.15
N GLN A 254 -25.31 1.40 11.92
CA GLN A 254 -26.36 2.43 11.82
C GLN A 254 -26.31 3.16 10.47
N LEU A 255 -25.10 3.48 9.97
CA LEU A 255 -24.89 4.09 8.66
C LEU A 255 -25.31 3.14 7.53
N GLN A 256 -24.99 1.85 7.65
CA GLN A 256 -25.38 0.82 6.68
C GLN A 256 -26.89 0.65 6.61
N GLU A 257 -27.57 0.58 7.75
CA GLU A 257 -29.03 0.52 7.83
C GLU A 257 -29.68 1.80 7.27
N PHE A 258 -29.16 2.97 7.65
CA PHE A 258 -29.63 4.26 7.16
C PHE A 258 -29.59 4.34 5.63
N VAL A 259 -28.47 3.97 5.01
CA VAL A 259 -28.37 3.92 3.55
C VAL A 259 -29.30 2.85 2.99
N ALA A 260 -29.31 1.62 3.53
CA ALA A 260 -30.16 0.54 3.03
C ALA A 260 -31.66 0.95 2.98
N GLU A 261 -32.12 1.69 3.98
CA GLU A 261 -33.52 2.11 4.12
C GLU A 261 -33.91 3.35 3.30
N GLY A 262 -32.92 4.08 2.73
CA GLY A 262 -33.18 5.18 1.80
C GLY A 262 -32.43 6.48 2.07
N GLY A 263 -31.56 6.51 3.07
CA GLY A 263 -30.71 7.64 3.40
C GLY A 263 -29.58 7.87 2.40
N GLY A 264 -29.07 9.10 2.36
CA GLY A 264 -27.91 9.49 1.57
C GLY A 264 -26.65 9.65 2.41
N LEU A 265 -25.55 9.02 2.04
CA LEU A 265 -24.26 9.15 2.74
C LEU A 265 -23.22 9.87 1.86
N LEU A 266 -22.69 10.99 2.36
CA LEU A 266 -21.50 11.63 1.82
C LEU A 266 -20.34 11.38 2.76
N ILE A 267 -19.31 10.65 2.30
CA ILE A 267 -18.21 10.22 3.18
C ILE A 267 -16.85 10.45 2.51
N GLY A 268 -15.87 10.86 3.31
CA GLY A 268 -14.52 11.13 2.82
C GLY A 268 -13.43 10.71 3.79
N GLY A 269 -12.32 10.21 3.27
CA GLY A 269 -11.12 9.91 4.05
C GLY A 269 -10.02 9.24 3.23
N GLN A 270 -8.84 9.12 3.85
CA GLN A 270 -7.66 8.49 3.25
C GLN A 270 -7.19 7.30 4.08
N ALA A 271 -7.00 6.16 3.42
CA ALA A 271 -6.49 4.95 4.07
C ALA A 271 -4.96 4.87 4.06
N TRP A 272 -4.26 5.63 3.21
CA TRP A 272 -2.79 5.58 3.12
C TRP A 272 -2.12 6.02 4.43
N TRP A 273 -2.63 7.06 5.08
CA TRP A 273 -2.11 7.53 6.37
C TRP A 273 -2.44 6.53 7.49
N TRP A 274 -3.65 5.97 7.49
CA TRP A 274 -3.98 4.91 8.45
C TRP A 274 -3.06 3.70 8.28
N ALA A 275 -2.77 3.29 7.04
CA ALA A 275 -1.90 2.16 6.75
C ALA A 275 -0.44 2.42 7.19
N SER A 276 0.06 3.66 7.05
CA SER A 276 1.40 4.02 7.54
C SER A 276 1.50 3.97 9.07
N GLN A 277 0.38 4.23 9.77
CA GLN A 277 0.30 4.16 11.23
C GLN A 277 -0.04 2.76 11.77
N ASN A 278 -0.58 1.87 10.93
CA ASN A 278 -0.94 0.49 11.27
C ASN A 278 -0.24 -0.55 10.37
N PRO A 279 1.10 -0.53 10.28
CA PRO A 279 1.84 -1.40 9.37
C PRO A 279 1.65 -2.88 9.73
N GLY A 280 1.40 -3.72 8.72
CA GLY A 280 1.06 -5.15 8.87
C GLY A 280 -0.44 -5.44 9.04
N HIS A 281 -1.29 -4.42 9.23
CA HIS A 281 -2.74 -4.57 9.19
C HIS A 281 -3.26 -4.33 7.77
N CYS A 282 -4.26 -5.12 7.34
CA CYS A 282 -4.91 -4.94 6.05
C CYS A 282 -5.87 -3.73 6.09
N PRO A 283 -5.65 -2.66 5.30
CA PRO A 283 -6.53 -1.49 5.29
C PRO A 283 -7.93 -1.81 4.78
N LEU A 284 -8.08 -2.77 3.87
CA LEU A 284 -9.38 -3.18 3.32
C LEU A 284 -10.25 -3.89 4.36
N ALA A 285 -9.63 -4.45 5.41
CA ALA A 285 -10.31 -5.10 6.52
C ALA A 285 -10.43 -4.20 7.76
N GLY A 286 -9.38 -3.45 8.10
CA GLY A 286 -9.24 -2.76 9.39
C GLY A 286 -9.41 -1.24 9.36
N PHE A 287 -9.36 -0.59 8.19
CA PHE A 287 -9.61 0.86 8.15
C PHE A 287 -11.09 1.13 8.46
N PRO A 288 -11.43 2.00 9.45
CA PRO A 288 -12.82 2.24 9.85
C PRO A 288 -13.76 2.61 8.69
N GLY A 289 -13.26 3.39 7.73
CA GLY A 289 -14.01 3.73 6.53
C GLY A 289 -14.40 2.52 5.69
N ASN A 290 -13.51 1.53 5.56
CA ASN A 290 -13.78 0.32 4.78
C ASN A 290 -14.74 -0.62 5.51
N VAL A 291 -14.75 -0.64 6.85
CA VAL A 291 -15.79 -1.34 7.64
C VAL A 291 -17.18 -0.82 7.29
N ILE A 292 -17.32 0.49 7.05
CA ILE A 292 -18.57 1.11 6.58
C ILE A 292 -18.83 0.78 5.10
N LEU A 293 -17.84 1.05 4.25
CA LEU A 293 -18.01 1.19 2.79
C LEU A 293 -18.03 -0.14 2.01
N ASN A 294 -17.37 -1.19 2.49
CA ASN A 294 -17.22 -2.44 1.74
C ASN A 294 -18.58 -3.04 1.34
N CYS A 295 -19.59 -2.96 2.21
CA CYS A 295 -20.93 -3.46 1.92
C CYS A 295 -21.63 -2.69 0.78
N PHE A 296 -21.32 -1.40 0.61
CA PHE A 296 -21.80 -0.56 -0.48
C PHE A 296 -21.05 -0.81 -1.80
N GLY A 297 -20.01 -1.65 -1.76
CA GLY A 297 -19.20 -1.96 -2.93
C GLY A 297 -18.16 -0.89 -3.27
N LEU A 298 -17.73 -0.13 -2.25
CA LEU A 298 -16.71 0.90 -2.34
C LEU A 298 -15.64 0.61 -1.27
N SER A 299 -14.36 0.85 -1.60
CA SER A 299 -13.28 0.80 -0.60
C SER A 299 -12.25 1.88 -0.87
N ILE A 300 -11.60 2.36 0.19
CA ILE A 300 -10.46 3.28 0.16
C ILE A 300 -9.18 2.46 0.27
N LEU A 301 -8.29 2.62 -0.70
CA LEU A 301 -7.03 1.89 -0.81
C LEU A 301 -5.87 2.64 -0.12
N PRO A 302 -4.83 1.91 0.34
CA PRO A 302 -3.66 2.53 0.97
C PRO A 302 -2.72 3.22 -0.02
N GLN A 303 -2.91 3.04 -1.33
CA GLN A 303 -2.12 3.72 -2.34
C GLN A 303 -2.57 5.18 -2.48
N THR A 304 -1.61 6.09 -2.60
CA THR A 304 -1.87 7.50 -2.90
C THR A 304 -2.15 7.73 -4.38
N LEU A 305 -2.87 8.81 -4.67
CA LEU A 305 -3.04 9.38 -6.00
C LEU A 305 -2.48 10.81 -6.02
N LYS A 306 -1.88 11.21 -7.16
CA LYS A 306 -1.30 12.54 -7.31
C LYS A 306 -2.40 13.59 -7.41
N ALA A 307 -2.43 14.55 -6.49
CA ALA A 307 -3.36 15.68 -6.56
C ALA A 307 -3.14 16.49 -7.87
N GLY A 308 -4.23 16.92 -8.50
CA GLY A 308 -4.21 17.55 -9.82
C GLY A 308 -5.55 18.12 -10.22
N CYS A 309 -5.64 18.58 -11.47
CA CYS A 309 -6.90 18.95 -12.11
C CYS A 309 -7.21 17.90 -13.17
N PHE A 310 -8.37 17.27 -13.09
CA PHE A 310 -8.75 16.15 -13.96
C PHE A 310 -10.01 16.50 -14.73
N PRO A 311 -10.06 16.27 -16.06
CA PRO A 311 -11.30 16.41 -16.80
C PRO A 311 -12.33 15.39 -16.30
N VAL A 312 -13.61 15.70 -16.49
CA VAL A 312 -14.68 14.71 -16.23
C VAL A 312 -14.44 13.44 -17.07
N PRO A 313 -14.59 12.23 -16.49
CA PRO A 313 -14.27 10.99 -17.21
C PRO A 313 -15.02 10.85 -18.54
N THR A 314 -14.34 10.36 -19.59
CA THR A 314 -14.96 10.06 -20.89
C THR A 314 -15.83 8.81 -20.81
N LEU A 315 -16.66 8.55 -21.83
CA LEU A 315 -17.50 7.33 -21.88
C LEU A 315 -16.65 6.04 -21.84
N GLU A 316 -15.50 6.05 -22.50
CA GLU A 316 -14.53 4.95 -22.52
C GLU A 316 -13.97 4.69 -21.12
N MET A 317 -13.54 5.74 -20.40
CA MET A 317 -13.05 5.61 -19.03
C MET A 317 -14.13 5.08 -18.08
N ARG A 318 -15.38 5.51 -18.26
CA ARG A 318 -16.54 5.04 -17.49
C ARG A 318 -16.94 3.60 -17.82
N SER A 319 -16.45 3.05 -18.93
CA SER A 319 -16.78 1.68 -19.34
C SER A 319 -16.07 0.62 -18.49
N TYR A 320 -14.99 1.00 -17.80
CA TYR A 320 -14.31 0.12 -16.85
C TYR A 320 -15.17 -0.08 -15.59
N HIS A 321 -15.46 -1.35 -15.32
CA HIS A 321 -16.06 -1.78 -14.05
C HIS A 321 -15.40 -3.09 -13.64
N PHE A 322 -14.91 -3.16 -12.40
CA PHE A 322 -14.12 -4.29 -11.89
C PHE A 322 -14.74 -5.66 -12.21
N ARG A 323 -16.02 -5.86 -11.87
CA ARG A 323 -16.72 -7.13 -12.13
C ARG A 323 -16.87 -7.47 -13.61
N LYS A 324 -17.03 -6.46 -14.47
CA LYS A 324 -17.14 -6.65 -15.92
C LYS A 324 -15.77 -7.06 -16.46
N ALA A 325 -14.72 -6.33 -16.10
CA ALA A 325 -13.34 -6.66 -16.46
C ALA A 325 -12.95 -8.07 -15.99
N LEU A 326 -13.35 -8.47 -14.78
CA LEU A 326 -13.11 -9.81 -14.27
C LEU A 326 -13.87 -10.90 -15.04
N SER A 327 -15.09 -10.61 -15.50
CA SER A 327 -15.87 -11.51 -16.35
C SER A 327 -15.24 -11.67 -17.74
N GLU A 328 -14.78 -10.59 -18.36
CA GLU A 328 -14.05 -10.63 -19.64
C GLU A 328 -12.73 -11.39 -19.49
N PHE A 329 -11.99 -11.14 -18.40
CA PHE A 329 -10.78 -11.86 -18.06
C PHE A 329 -11.01 -13.37 -17.91
N GLN A 330 -12.11 -13.77 -17.25
CA GLN A 330 -12.50 -15.17 -17.17
C GLN A 330 -12.77 -15.78 -18.56
N ALA A 331 -13.49 -15.06 -19.44
CA ALA A 331 -13.76 -15.52 -20.79
C ALA A 331 -12.46 -15.75 -21.57
N ILE A 332 -11.50 -14.83 -21.46
CA ILE A 332 -10.16 -14.93 -22.09
C ILE A 332 -9.41 -16.17 -21.61
N LEU A 333 -9.38 -16.42 -20.29
CA LEU A 333 -8.72 -17.60 -19.72
C LEU A 333 -9.41 -18.93 -20.10
N ASN A 334 -10.70 -18.90 -20.42
CA ASN A 334 -11.43 -20.06 -20.91
C ASN A 334 -11.29 -20.27 -22.44
N HIS A 335 -10.47 -19.47 -23.12
CA HIS A 335 -10.36 -19.43 -24.59
C HIS A 335 -11.69 -19.09 -25.28
N GLU A 336 -12.53 -18.29 -24.64
CA GLU A 336 -13.75 -17.71 -25.20
C GLU A 336 -13.44 -16.31 -25.81
N ASN A 337 -14.40 -15.74 -26.54
CA ASN A 337 -14.23 -14.46 -27.24
C ASN A 337 -14.31 -13.23 -26.30
N GLY A 338 -13.44 -13.18 -25.29
CA GLY A 338 -13.30 -12.02 -24.39
C GLY A 338 -12.33 -10.97 -24.94
N ASN A 339 -12.60 -9.69 -24.69
CA ASN A 339 -11.75 -8.60 -25.15
C ASN A 339 -11.57 -7.58 -24.01
N LEU A 340 -10.33 -7.37 -23.58
CA LEU A 340 -10.00 -6.39 -22.55
C LEU A 340 -8.83 -5.52 -23.00
N GLU A 341 -9.02 -4.20 -22.96
CA GLU A 341 -7.96 -3.24 -23.24
C GLU A 341 -6.82 -3.35 -22.20
N LYS A 342 -5.59 -3.06 -22.64
CA LYS A 342 -4.38 -3.09 -21.81
C LYS A 342 -4.49 -2.24 -20.53
N SER A 343 -5.09 -1.06 -20.63
CA SER A 343 -5.35 -0.15 -19.50
C SER A 343 -6.30 -0.80 -18.47
N CYS A 344 -7.39 -1.41 -18.94
CA CYS A 344 -8.36 -2.11 -18.11
C CYS A 344 -7.74 -3.34 -17.45
N LEU A 345 -6.84 -4.05 -18.13
CA LEU A 345 -6.13 -5.21 -17.58
C LEU A 345 -5.11 -4.79 -16.50
N ALA A 346 -4.34 -3.73 -16.75
CA ALA A 346 -3.44 -3.16 -15.76
C ALA A 346 -4.20 -2.70 -14.50
N LYS A 347 -5.39 -2.12 -14.67
CA LYS A 347 -6.26 -1.74 -13.55
C LYS A 347 -6.89 -2.94 -12.85
N LEU A 348 -7.37 -3.95 -13.59
CA LEU A 348 -7.91 -5.20 -13.03
C LEU A 348 -6.89 -5.93 -12.15
N ARG A 349 -5.61 -5.90 -12.53
CA ARG A 349 -4.52 -6.46 -11.73
C ARG A 349 -4.45 -5.83 -10.33
N VAL A 350 -4.49 -4.50 -10.26
CA VAL A 350 -4.44 -3.74 -9.00
C VAL A 350 -5.73 -3.93 -8.20
N ASP A 351 -6.88 -3.73 -8.84
CA ASP A 351 -8.19 -3.81 -8.19
C ASP A 351 -8.53 -5.22 -7.74
N GLY A 352 -8.12 -6.23 -8.50
CA GLY A 352 -8.29 -7.64 -8.17
C GLY A 352 -7.47 -8.05 -6.95
N ALA A 353 -6.20 -7.65 -6.89
CA ALA A 353 -5.36 -7.90 -5.72
C ALA A 353 -5.94 -7.20 -4.47
N ALA A 354 -6.41 -5.95 -4.60
CA ALA A 354 -7.03 -5.22 -3.50
C ALA A 354 -8.37 -5.81 -3.06
N PHE A 355 -9.24 -6.20 -4.00
CA PHE A 355 -10.54 -6.79 -3.71
C PHE A 355 -10.42 -8.06 -2.87
N LEU A 356 -9.41 -8.90 -3.16
CA LEU A 356 -9.15 -10.13 -2.42
C LEU A 356 -8.71 -9.91 -0.96
N GLN A 357 -8.30 -8.69 -0.61
CA GLN A 357 -7.95 -8.31 0.76
C GLN A 357 -9.18 -7.89 1.59
N ILE A 358 -10.36 -7.76 0.97
CA ILE A 358 -11.62 -7.54 1.67
C ILE A 358 -12.00 -8.86 2.38
N PRO A 359 -12.34 -8.84 3.68
CA PRO A 359 -12.77 -10.04 4.39
C PRO A 359 -13.92 -10.75 3.69
N ALA A 360 -13.68 -11.98 3.24
CA ALA A 360 -14.70 -12.80 2.60
C ALA A 360 -15.55 -13.58 3.63
N GLU A 361 -15.01 -13.84 4.82
CA GLU A 361 -15.67 -14.61 5.86
C GLU A 361 -17.04 -14.02 6.22
N GLY A 362 -18.07 -14.87 6.30
CA GLY A 362 -19.44 -14.44 6.56
C GLY A 362 -20.16 -13.76 5.38
N ILE A 363 -19.50 -13.53 4.22
CA ILE A 363 -20.10 -12.87 3.05
C ILE A 363 -20.15 -13.86 1.86
N PRO A 364 -21.29 -14.55 1.62
CA PRO A 364 -21.40 -15.58 0.58
C PRO A 364 -21.00 -15.13 -0.83
N ALA A 365 -21.24 -13.86 -1.16
CA ALA A 365 -20.86 -13.27 -2.43
C ALA A 365 -19.33 -13.28 -2.62
N TYR A 366 -18.57 -12.84 -1.63
CA TYR A 366 -17.11 -12.78 -1.71
C TYR A 366 -16.50 -14.18 -1.62
N ILE A 367 -17.02 -15.06 -0.77
CA ILE A 367 -16.61 -16.47 -0.72
C ILE A 367 -16.79 -17.14 -2.10
N SER A 368 -17.93 -16.90 -2.76
CA SER A 368 -18.18 -17.44 -4.09
C SER A 368 -17.18 -16.90 -5.13
N LEU A 369 -16.84 -15.61 -5.07
CA LEU A 369 -15.86 -14.98 -5.95
C LEU A 369 -14.44 -15.54 -5.71
N HIS A 370 -13.99 -15.63 -4.45
CA HIS A 370 -12.68 -16.22 -4.10
C HIS A 370 -12.58 -17.66 -4.62
N ARG A 371 -13.63 -18.46 -4.42
CA ARG A 371 -13.69 -19.85 -4.91
C ARG A 371 -13.63 -19.92 -6.44
N LEU A 372 -14.29 -19.01 -7.14
CA LEU A 372 -14.27 -18.99 -8.60
C LEU A 372 -12.89 -18.61 -9.13
N LEU A 373 -12.27 -17.56 -8.58
CA LEU A 373 -10.93 -17.12 -8.95
C LEU A 373 -9.90 -18.20 -8.68
N ARG A 374 -9.97 -18.87 -7.52
CA ARG A 374 -9.12 -20.03 -7.20
C ARG A 374 -9.26 -21.13 -8.24
N LYS A 375 -10.50 -21.50 -8.60
CA LYS A 375 -10.75 -22.55 -9.61
C LYS A 375 -10.20 -22.15 -10.98
N MET A 376 -10.39 -20.89 -11.36
CA MET A 376 -9.92 -20.31 -12.62
C MET A 376 -8.40 -20.36 -12.71
N LEU A 377 -7.68 -19.81 -11.73
CA LEU A 377 -6.22 -19.79 -11.73
C LEU A 377 -5.62 -21.21 -11.69
N ARG A 378 -6.21 -22.12 -10.90
CA ARG A 378 -5.77 -23.52 -10.88
C ARG A 378 -6.00 -24.23 -12.21
N GLY A 379 -7.06 -23.88 -12.94
CA GLY A 379 -7.35 -24.45 -14.26
C GLY A 379 -6.38 -23.98 -15.33
N SER A 380 -5.95 -22.71 -15.26
CA SER A 380 -5.04 -22.10 -16.24
C SER A 380 -3.56 -22.32 -15.95
N GLY A 381 -3.17 -22.55 -14.68
CA GLY A 381 -1.78 -22.60 -14.24
C GLY A 381 -1.16 -21.21 -14.09
N LEU A 382 -0.15 -21.05 -13.23
CA LEU A 382 0.51 -19.75 -13.04
C LEU A 382 1.65 -19.56 -14.06
N PRO A 383 1.87 -18.33 -14.55
CA PRO A 383 2.94 -18.05 -15.52
C PRO A 383 4.32 -18.14 -14.86
N ALA A 384 5.28 -18.77 -15.55
CA ALA A 384 6.66 -18.91 -15.10
C ALA A 384 7.51 -17.66 -15.44
N VAL A 385 7.41 -16.63 -14.60
CA VAL A 385 8.07 -15.33 -14.81
C VAL A 385 9.50 -15.31 -14.26
N SER A 386 10.53 -15.11 -15.12
CA SER A 386 11.92 -14.79 -14.71
C SER A 386 12.48 -13.57 -15.42
N ARG A 387 13.73 -13.25 -15.12
CA ARG A 387 14.63 -12.45 -15.94
C ARG A 387 14.68 -12.88 -17.41
N GLU A 388 14.78 -14.18 -17.70
CA GLU A 388 14.85 -14.74 -19.07
C GLU A 388 13.48 -14.78 -19.74
N ASN A 389 12.41 -15.03 -18.96
CA ASN A 389 11.01 -15.05 -19.42
C ASN A 389 10.16 -13.96 -18.73
N PRO A 390 10.45 -12.68 -19.00
CA PRO A 390 9.76 -11.57 -18.34
C PRO A 390 8.39 -11.29 -18.97
N VAL A 391 7.40 -10.95 -18.14
CA VAL A 391 6.03 -10.67 -18.58
C VAL A 391 5.76 -9.16 -18.63
N ALA A 392 4.90 -8.73 -19.56
CA ALA A 392 4.50 -7.33 -19.62
C ALA A 392 3.50 -7.01 -18.50
N SER A 393 3.61 -5.84 -17.89
CA SER A 393 2.75 -5.45 -16.75
C SER A 393 1.26 -5.30 -17.10
N ASP A 394 0.96 -5.07 -18.37
CA ASP A 394 -0.36 -4.93 -18.97
C ASP A 394 -0.82 -6.23 -19.65
N SER A 395 -0.31 -7.39 -19.23
CA SER A 395 -0.64 -8.71 -19.77
C SER A 395 -1.54 -9.54 -18.83
N TYR A 396 -2.12 -10.62 -19.38
CA TYR A 396 -3.00 -11.51 -18.62
C TYR A 396 -2.21 -12.27 -17.54
N GLU A 397 -0.97 -12.65 -17.85
CA GLU A 397 -0.02 -13.29 -16.95
C GLU A 397 0.23 -12.41 -15.72
N ALA A 398 0.48 -11.10 -15.90
CA ALA A 398 0.67 -10.18 -14.78
C ALA A 398 -0.57 -10.06 -13.89
N ALA A 399 -1.77 -10.10 -14.46
CA ALA A 399 -3.02 -10.14 -13.72
C ALA A 399 -3.18 -11.46 -12.93
N MET A 400 -2.81 -12.60 -13.52
CA MET A 400 -2.82 -13.90 -12.84
C MET A 400 -1.89 -13.92 -11.63
N LEU A 401 -0.65 -13.43 -11.78
CA LEU A 401 0.33 -13.35 -10.67
C LEU A 401 -0.22 -12.54 -9.50
N SER A 402 -0.87 -11.42 -9.77
CA SER A 402 -1.38 -10.51 -8.73
C SER A 402 -2.64 -11.08 -8.05
N LEU A 403 -3.54 -11.70 -8.81
CA LEU A 403 -4.73 -12.38 -8.27
C LEU A 403 -4.34 -13.60 -7.42
N ALA A 404 -3.34 -14.37 -7.85
CA ALA A 404 -2.82 -15.51 -7.09
C ALA A 404 -2.19 -15.06 -5.76
N THR A 405 -1.37 -14.01 -5.81
CA THR A 405 -0.77 -13.40 -4.61
C THR A 405 -1.85 -12.87 -3.67
N GLY A 406 -2.85 -12.15 -4.19
CA GLY A 406 -3.98 -11.65 -3.40
C GLY A 406 -4.79 -12.78 -2.74
N LEU A 407 -5.02 -13.90 -3.44
CA LEU A 407 -5.71 -15.05 -2.87
C LEU A 407 -4.90 -15.69 -1.73
N ALA A 408 -3.59 -15.87 -1.93
CA ALA A 408 -2.71 -16.39 -0.88
C ALA A 408 -2.75 -15.48 0.36
N HIS A 409 -2.66 -14.16 0.18
CA HIS A 409 -2.71 -13.19 1.27
C HIS A 409 -4.08 -13.15 1.98
N SER A 410 -5.17 -13.51 1.29
CA SER A 410 -6.50 -13.64 1.89
C SER A 410 -6.68 -14.89 2.77
N GLY A 411 -5.63 -15.70 2.95
CA GLY A 411 -5.66 -16.96 3.70
C GLY A 411 -6.09 -18.17 2.87
N THR A 412 -6.09 -18.07 1.53
CA THR A 412 -6.23 -19.27 0.70
C THR A 412 -4.99 -20.14 0.85
N ASP A 413 -5.21 -21.42 1.16
CA ASP A 413 -4.18 -22.45 1.15
C ASP A 413 -3.40 -22.46 -0.18
N CYS A 414 -2.12 -22.09 -0.10
CA CYS A 414 -1.23 -21.93 -1.23
C CYS A 414 -1.05 -23.23 -2.03
N SER A 415 -1.16 -24.41 -1.39
CA SER A 415 -1.03 -25.70 -2.06
C SER A 415 -2.11 -25.91 -3.14
N GLN A 416 -3.26 -25.25 -2.99
CA GLN A 416 -4.37 -25.30 -3.93
C GLN A 416 -4.18 -24.38 -5.14
N LEU A 417 -3.26 -23.42 -5.04
CA LEU A 417 -2.87 -22.50 -6.11
C LEU A 417 -1.59 -22.96 -6.83
N ALA A 418 -0.72 -23.69 -6.12
CA ALA A 418 0.60 -24.11 -6.59
C ALA A 418 0.61 -25.30 -7.57
N GLN A 419 -0.53 -25.99 -7.78
CA GLN A 419 -0.61 -27.06 -8.79
C GLN A 419 -0.35 -26.49 -10.19
N GLY A 420 0.85 -26.70 -10.73
CA GLY A 420 1.28 -26.18 -12.02
C GLY A 420 2.34 -25.06 -11.95
N LEU A 421 2.81 -24.67 -10.77
CA LEU A 421 4.11 -24.02 -10.61
C LEU A 421 5.18 -25.06 -10.94
N GLY A 422 5.40 -25.28 -12.25
CA GLY A 422 6.41 -26.21 -12.72
C GLY A 422 7.76 -25.79 -12.17
N THR A 423 8.28 -26.54 -11.20
CA THR A 423 9.70 -26.62 -10.81
C THR A 423 10.47 -25.33 -11.05
N TRP A 424 10.11 -24.25 -10.34
CA TRP A 424 10.90 -23.04 -10.36
C TRP A 424 11.40 -22.75 -8.96
N THR A 425 12.72 -22.72 -8.84
CA THR A 425 13.54 -22.49 -7.64
C THR A 425 13.68 -23.59 -6.58
N CYS A 426 12.92 -24.69 -6.62
CA CYS A 426 13.29 -25.89 -5.85
C CYS A 426 13.17 -27.16 -6.67
N SER A 427 14.31 -27.56 -7.27
CA SER A 427 14.66 -28.98 -7.44
C SER A 427 14.96 -29.66 -6.10
N SER A 428 14.82 -28.92 -4.98
CA SER A 428 15.27 -29.38 -3.70
C SER A 428 14.36 -30.50 -3.21
N SER A 429 15.00 -31.51 -2.69
CA SER A 429 14.36 -32.62 -1.98
C SER A 429 13.90 -32.22 -0.58
N LEU A 430 13.86 -30.91 -0.29
CA LEU A 430 13.51 -30.35 1.01
C LEU A 430 12.04 -30.58 1.31
N TYR A 431 11.79 -31.34 2.36
CA TYR A 431 10.47 -31.47 2.94
C TYR A 431 10.41 -30.62 4.21
N PRO A 432 9.32 -29.86 4.42
CA PRO A 432 9.11 -29.15 5.67
C PRO A 432 9.27 -30.11 6.86
N SER A 433 10.01 -29.69 7.88
CA SER A 433 10.10 -30.46 9.11
C SER A 433 8.69 -30.67 9.68
N LYS A 434 8.34 -31.92 10.00
CA LYS A 434 7.11 -32.23 10.76
C LYS A 434 7.18 -31.69 12.20
N HIS A 435 8.38 -31.41 12.69
CA HIS A 435 8.61 -30.89 14.03
C HIS A 435 8.70 -29.36 14.02
N PRO A 436 8.05 -28.71 15.00
CA PRO A 436 8.14 -27.26 15.16
C PRO A 436 9.58 -26.85 15.48
N ILE A 437 10.03 -25.74 14.91
CA ILE A 437 11.32 -25.13 15.22
C ILE A 437 11.05 -23.93 16.13
N THR A 438 11.72 -23.86 17.27
CA THR A 438 11.63 -22.70 18.17
C THR A 438 12.89 -21.88 18.05
N VAL A 439 12.73 -20.58 17.79
CA VAL A 439 13.81 -19.61 17.67
C VAL A 439 13.66 -18.59 18.79
N GLU A 440 14.75 -18.32 19.50
CA GLU A 440 14.82 -17.24 20.48
C GLU A 440 15.23 -15.94 19.77
N ILE A 441 14.40 -14.91 19.87
CA ILE A 441 14.67 -13.59 19.33
C ILE A 441 14.86 -12.57 20.43
N ASP A 442 15.64 -11.52 20.16
CA ASP A 442 15.69 -10.35 21.03
C ASP A 442 14.53 -9.40 20.69
N GLY A 443 13.58 -9.28 21.62
CA GLY A 443 12.44 -8.38 21.52
C GLY A 443 12.71 -6.97 22.04
N ILE A 444 13.94 -6.61 22.40
CA ILE A 444 14.33 -5.26 22.80
C ILE A 444 14.66 -4.44 21.54
N ASN A 445 13.95 -3.32 21.34
CA ASN A 445 14.22 -2.38 20.26
C ASN A 445 14.07 -0.94 20.79
N PRO A 446 15.14 -0.32 21.31
CA PRO A 446 15.11 1.06 21.80
C PRO A 446 15.15 2.09 20.66
N GLY A 447 15.22 1.64 19.40
CA GLY A 447 15.27 2.50 18.22
C GLY A 447 13.96 3.19 17.90
N ASN A 448 14.03 4.17 16.99
CA ASN A 448 12.88 4.95 16.53
C ASN A 448 12.17 4.33 15.31
N SER A 449 12.61 3.16 14.87
CA SER A 449 12.09 2.42 13.73
C SER A 449 11.98 0.94 14.05
N ASP A 450 11.15 0.23 13.29
CA ASP A 450 11.01 -1.21 13.46
C ASP A 450 12.30 -1.95 13.08
N CYS A 451 12.56 -3.08 13.74
CA CYS A 451 13.76 -3.89 13.55
C CYS A 451 13.39 -5.28 13.05
N TRP A 452 14.09 -5.75 12.01
CA TRP A 452 13.90 -7.10 11.48
C TRP A 452 14.87 -8.06 12.14
N VAL A 453 14.35 -9.11 12.77
CA VAL A 453 15.13 -10.20 13.34
C VAL A 453 15.07 -11.41 12.41
N SER A 454 16.24 -11.86 11.98
CA SER A 454 16.41 -13.04 11.15
C SER A 454 16.13 -14.31 11.96
N THR A 455 15.29 -15.20 11.43
CA THR A 455 14.99 -16.49 12.09
C THR A 455 15.92 -17.63 11.65
N GLY A 456 16.64 -17.46 10.53
CA GLY A 456 17.39 -18.54 9.88
C GLY A 456 16.48 -19.59 9.22
N LEU A 457 15.19 -19.29 9.03
CA LEU A 457 14.21 -20.19 8.44
C LEU A 457 13.70 -19.68 7.11
N TYR A 458 13.26 -20.59 6.25
CA TYR A 458 12.69 -20.34 4.94
C TYR A 458 11.35 -21.07 4.79
N LEU A 459 10.35 -20.38 4.25
CA LEU A 459 9.11 -20.99 3.82
C LEU A 459 9.21 -21.39 2.35
N LEU A 460 9.00 -22.67 2.05
CA LEU A 460 8.98 -23.17 0.67
C LEU A 460 7.80 -22.59 -0.12
N GLU A 461 8.00 -22.45 -1.43
CA GLU A 461 6.97 -21.95 -2.35
C GLU A 461 5.68 -22.78 -2.25
N GLY A 462 4.53 -22.12 -2.30
CA GLY A 462 3.23 -22.78 -2.26
C GLY A 462 2.83 -23.35 -0.89
N GLN A 463 3.55 -23.04 0.19
CA GLN A 463 3.27 -23.52 1.56
C GLN A 463 2.75 -22.40 2.48
N ASN A 464 2.33 -22.80 3.69
CA ASN A 464 1.98 -21.89 4.79
C ASN A 464 2.87 -22.20 6.01
N ALA A 465 3.20 -21.17 6.78
CA ALA A 465 3.84 -21.33 8.08
C ALA A 465 2.81 -21.13 9.20
N GLU A 466 2.80 -22.02 10.19
CA GLU A 466 2.08 -21.78 11.45
C GLU A 466 3.07 -21.17 12.45
N VAL A 467 2.78 -19.96 12.92
CA VAL A 467 3.63 -19.24 13.87
C VAL A 467 2.90 -19.12 15.20
N SER A 468 3.60 -19.48 16.28
CA SER A 468 3.10 -19.42 17.65
C SER A 468 4.01 -18.56 18.53
N LEU A 469 3.40 -17.76 19.40
CA LEU A 469 4.04 -16.84 20.34
C LEU A 469 3.35 -16.92 21.72
N SER A 470 3.99 -16.37 22.75
CA SER A 470 3.33 -16.11 24.03
C SER A 470 2.27 -15.00 23.91
N GLU A 471 1.33 -14.95 24.85
CA GLU A 471 0.28 -13.92 24.90
C GLU A 471 0.85 -12.50 25.08
N VAL A 472 1.94 -12.39 25.86
CA VAL A 472 2.67 -11.13 26.06
C VAL A 472 3.28 -10.65 24.73
N ALA A 473 3.90 -11.55 23.98
CA ALA A 473 4.50 -11.23 22.69
C ALA A 473 3.45 -10.87 21.61
N ALA A 474 2.31 -11.56 21.62
CA ALA A 474 1.19 -11.25 20.72
C ALA A 474 0.59 -9.85 20.99
N SER A 475 0.52 -9.46 22.27
CA SER A 475 0.03 -8.14 22.68
C SER A 475 1.01 -7.00 22.43
N ALA A 476 2.27 -7.32 22.07
CA ALA A 476 3.34 -6.34 21.90
C ALA A 476 3.46 -5.77 20.49
N GLY A 477 2.59 -6.18 19.56
CA GLY A 477 2.60 -5.70 18.18
C GLY A 477 3.74 -6.28 17.33
N LEU A 478 4.27 -7.45 17.70
CA LEU A 478 5.19 -8.19 16.82
C LEU A 478 4.51 -8.54 15.49
N ARG A 479 5.32 -8.62 14.43
CA ARG A 479 4.85 -9.04 13.11
C ARG A 479 5.75 -10.10 12.53
N VAL A 480 5.19 -10.91 11.65
CA VAL A 480 5.94 -11.87 10.84
C VAL A 480 5.95 -11.39 9.41
N GLN A 481 7.11 -11.50 8.77
CA GLN A 481 7.25 -11.31 7.33
C GLN A 481 7.88 -12.53 6.68
N ILE A 482 7.32 -12.94 5.54
CA ILE A 482 7.92 -13.92 4.64
C ILE A 482 8.43 -13.18 3.40
N GLY A 483 9.68 -13.46 3.03
CA GLY A 483 10.41 -12.81 1.95
C GLY A 483 11.25 -11.63 2.44
N CYS A 484 12.46 -11.51 1.90
CA CYS A 484 13.44 -10.47 2.26
C CYS A 484 13.22 -9.12 1.57
N HIS A 485 12.41 -9.09 0.51
CA HIS A 485 12.21 -7.93 -0.35
C HIS A 485 11.26 -6.89 0.26
N THR A 486 11.38 -5.62 -0.12
CA THR A 486 10.38 -4.56 0.17
C THR A 486 9.74 -3.97 -1.07
N ASP A 487 10.25 -4.31 -2.25
CA ASP A 487 9.86 -3.66 -3.50
C ASP A 487 8.56 -4.20 -4.09
N ASP A 488 7.61 -3.28 -4.29
CA ASP A 488 6.39 -3.48 -5.07
C ASP A 488 6.61 -3.07 -6.53
N LEU A 489 6.68 -4.06 -7.42
CA LEU A 489 6.89 -3.86 -8.86
C LEU A 489 5.60 -3.60 -9.65
N THR A 490 4.47 -3.32 -8.99
CA THR A 490 3.19 -3.06 -9.67
C THR A 490 3.28 -1.93 -10.70
N LYS A 491 4.14 -0.92 -10.47
CA LYS A 491 4.36 0.19 -11.42
C LYS A 491 5.37 -0.10 -12.53
N ALA A 492 6.11 -1.21 -12.44
CA ALA A 492 7.09 -1.58 -13.47
C ALA A 492 6.37 -1.91 -14.79
N ARG A 493 6.98 -1.54 -15.92
CA ARG A 493 6.41 -1.85 -17.26
C ARG A 493 6.52 -3.32 -17.62
N LYS A 494 7.56 -3.98 -17.09
CA LYS A 494 7.93 -5.38 -17.34
C LYS A 494 8.26 -6.01 -16.00
N LEU A 495 7.91 -7.28 -15.84
CA LEU A 495 8.07 -8.05 -14.61
C LEU A 495 8.96 -9.25 -14.88
N SER A 496 10.05 -9.36 -14.13
CA SER A 496 10.99 -10.48 -14.10
C SER A 496 10.78 -11.39 -12.88
N ARG A 497 9.84 -11.01 -11.99
CA ARG A 497 9.26 -11.84 -10.94
C ARG A 497 7.83 -11.36 -10.67
N ALA A 498 7.07 -12.04 -9.81
CA ALA A 498 5.78 -11.54 -9.37
C ALA A 498 5.89 -10.13 -8.75
N PRO A 499 4.88 -9.25 -8.91
CA PRO A 499 5.00 -7.85 -8.47
C PRO A 499 5.29 -7.68 -6.98
N VAL A 500 4.63 -8.47 -6.15
CA VAL A 500 4.79 -8.51 -4.70
C VAL A 500 5.07 -9.95 -4.33
N VAL A 501 6.26 -10.19 -3.76
CA VAL A 501 6.73 -11.53 -3.36
C VAL A 501 6.82 -11.71 -1.85
N THR A 502 6.31 -10.74 -1.09
CA THR A 502 6.34 -10.77 0.37
C THR A 502 4.95 -10.78 0.98
N HIS A 503 4.85 -11.38 2.15
CA HIS A 503 3.65 -11.34 2.96
C HIS A 503 4.01 -10.96 4.39
N GLN A 504 3.40 -9.89 4.90
CA GLN A 504 3.58 -9.41 6.26
C GLN A 504 2.25 -9.46 7.00
N CYS A 505 2.27 -9.95 8.24
CA CYS A 505 1.07 -9.98 9.09
C CYS A 505 1.39 -9.68 10.55
N CYS A 506 0.45 -9.02 11.23
CA CYS A 506 0.54 -8.81 12.67
C CYS A 506 0.27 -10.08 13.46
N MET A 507 1.01 -10.28 14.54
CA MET A 507 0.77 -11.39 15.45
C MET A 507 -0.13 -10.94 16.60
N ASP A 508 -1.35 -10.55 16.25
CA ASP A 508 -2.41 -10.08 17.16
C ASP A 508 -3.08 -11.20 17.99
N ARG A 509 -2.53 -12.41 17.92
CA ARG A 509 -3.02 -13.63 18.54
C ARG A 509 -1.83 -14.57 18.77
N THR A 510 -1.99 -15.51 19.70
CA THR A 510 -0.92 -16.45 20.08
C THR A 510 -0.52 -17.41 18.96
N GLU A 511 -1.44 -17.73 18.04
CA GLU A 511 -1.16 -18.64 16.92
C GLU A 511 -1.79 -18.13 15.63
N ARG A 512 -1.01 -18.08 14.54
CA ARG A 512 -1.45 -17.58 13.24
C ARG A 512 -0.83 -18.38 12.10
N SER A 513 -1.65 -18.77 11.13
CA SER A 513 -1.19 -19.27 9.84
C SER A 513 -0.83 -18.10 8.93
N VAL A 514 0.37 -18.12 8.36
CA VAL A 514 0.92 -17.09 7.49
C VAL A 514 1.24 -17.74 6.13
N SER A 515 0.55 -17.30 5.10
CA SER A 515 0.66 -17.84 3.74
C SER A 515 1.49 -16.92 2.85
N CYS A 516 2.43 -17.50 2.09
CA CYS A 516 3.12 -16.78 1.03
C CYS A 516 3.25 -17.70 -0.19
N LEU A 517 2.63 -17.32 -1.30
CA LEU A 517 2.64 -18.14 -2.51
C LEU A 517 4.06 -18.39 -3.02
N TRP A 518 4.92 -17.38 -2.92
CA TRP A 518 6.27 -17.35 -3.50
C TRP A 518 7.36 -17.88 -2.57
N GLY A 519 7.01 -18.23 -1.32
CA GLY A 519 7.98 -18.60 -0.29
C GLY A 519 8.90 -17.43 0.11
N GLY A 520 9.93 -17.73 0.89
CA GLY A 520 10.93 -16.73 1.30
C GLY A 520 11.47 -16.93 2.71
N LEU A 521 12.52 -16.17 3.04
CA LEU A 521 13.07 -16.09 4.39
C LEU A 521 12.02 -15.56 5.37
N LEU A 522 12.01 -16.12 6.58
CA LEU A 522 11.10 -15.75 7.67
C LEU A 522 11.78 -14.74 8.60
N TYR A 523 11.07 -13.65 8.86
CA TYR A 523 11.52 -12.58 9.75
C TYR A 523 10.49 -12.31 10.83
N VAL A 524 10.97 -12.00 12.04
CA VAL A 524 10.14 -11.37 13.07
C VAL A 524 10.49 -9.90 13.13
N ILE A 525 9.49 -9.05 12.99
CA ILE A 525 9.65 -7.60 13.03
C ILE A 525 9.24 -7.11 14.41
N VAL A 526 10.22 -6.59 15.13
CA VAL A 526 10.09 -6.04 16.48
C VAL A 526 9.78 -4.55 16.35
N PRO A 527 8.65 -4.07 16.90
CA PRO A 527 8.25 -2.68 16.76
C PRO A 527 9.21 -1.74 17.48
N LYS A 528 9.30 -0.50 17.00
CA LYS A 528 10.07 0.56 17.66
C LYS A 528 9.66 0.74 19.12
N GLY A 529 10.63 0.96 20.01
CA GLY A 529 10.42 1.15 21.44
C GLY A 529 10.07 -0.12 22.23
N SER A 530 10.11 -1.30 21.62
CA SER A 530 9.81 -2.57 22.30
C SER A 530 10.80 -2.87 23.43
N GLN A 531 10.29 -3.42 24.54
CA GLN A 531 11.06 -3.79 25.75
C GLN A 531 10.76 -5.23 26.20
N LEU A 532 10.40 -6.11 25.27
CA LEU A 532 9.92 -7.45 25.58
C LEU A 532 10.99 -8.38 26.18
N GLY A 533 12.28 -8.10 25.95
CA GLY A 533 13.34 -9.05 26.28
C GLY A 533 13.38 -10.23 25.30
N PRO A 534 14.02 -11.35 25.69
CA PRO A 534 14.01 -12.58 24.89
C PRO A 534 12.60 -13.12 24.66
N VAL A 535 12.29 -13.48 23.42
CA VAL A 535 10.99 -14.04 23.01
C VAL A 535 11.20 -15.34 22.25
N SER A 536 10.56 -16.41 22.72
CA SER A 536 10.47 -17.68 22.00
C SER A 536 9.40 -17.60 20.90
N VAL A 537 9.78 -17.89 19.66
CA VAL A 537 8.88 -17.95 18.51
C VAL A 537 8.93 -19.36 17.92
N THR A 538 7.79 -20.05 17.91
CA THR A 538 7.69 -21.42 17.38
C THR A 538 7.07 -21.41 15.99
N ILE A 539 7.76 -22.01 15.01
CA ILE A 539 7.36 -22.02 13.60
C ILE A 539 7.24 -23.47 13.11
N ARG A 540 6.11 -23.81 12.48
CA ARG A 540 5.87 -25.08 11.75
C ARG A 540 5.74 -24.81 10.26
N GLY A 541 6.14 -25.78 9.43
CA GLY A 541 6.05 -25.69 7.97
C GLY A 541 7.21 -24.98 7.29
N ALA A 542 8.28 -24.66 8.03
CA ALA A 542 9.50 -24.03 7.52
C ALA A 542 10.69 -25.01 7.47
N VAL A 543 11.72 -24.64 6.73
CA VAL A 543 13.01 -25.35 6.63
C VAL A 543 14.17 -24.42 7.04
N PRO A 544 15.30 -24.94 7.53
CA PRO A 544 16.49 -24.12 7.75
C PRO A 544 16.98 -23.45 6.45
N ALA A 545 17.44 -22.21 6.56
CA ALA A 545 18.09 -21.47 5.50
C ALA A 545 19.57 -21.27 5.83
N PRO A 546 20.46 -21.12 4.82
CA PRO A 546 21.84 -20.74 5.08
C PRO A 546 21.95 -19.47 5.93
N TYR A 547 22.62 -19.59 7.06
CA TYR A 547 22.80 -18.47 7.99
C TYR A 547 24.19 -18.51 8.63
N TYR A 548 25.04 -17.56 8.24
CA TYR A 548 26.34 -17.36 8.87
C TYR A 548 26.31 -16.07 9.69
N LYS A 549 26.49 -16.18 11.02
CA LYS A 549 26.68 -15.01 11.89
C LYS A 549 28.11 -14.97 12.41
N LEU A 550 28.80 -13.86 12.14
CA LEU A 550 30.17 -13.61 12.56
C LEU A 550 30.31 -13.83 14.08
N GLY A 551 31.32 -14.60 14.49
CA GLY A 551 31.59 -14.93 15.89
C GLY A 551 30.64 -15.94 16.53
N LYS A 552 29.58 -16.39 15.83
CA LYS A 552 28.62 -17.40 16.33
C LYS A 552 28.60 -18.68 15.49
N THR A 553 28.62 -18.57 14.16
CA THR A 553 28.62 -19.73 13.26
C THR A 553 30.06 -20.17 13.00
N SER A 554 30.38 -21.45 13.22
CA SER A 554 31.71 -21.98 12.92
C SER A 554 31.89 -22.26 11.42
N LEU A 555 33.14 -22.31 10.95
CA LEU A 555 33.42 -22.66 9.55
C LEU A 555 32.98 -24.08 9.19
N GLU A 556 33.05 -25.02 10.14
CA GLU A 556 32.56 -26.40 9.93
C GLU A 556 31.04 -26.44 9.81
N GLU A 557 30.34 -25.67 10.65
CA GLU A 557 28.90 -25.48 10.57
C GLU A 557 28.48 -24.94 9.21
N TRP A 558 29.16 -23.88 8.75
CA TRP A 558 28.92 -23.29 7.43
C TRP A 558 29.08 -24.29 6.29
N LYS A 559 30.19 -25.04 6.28
CA LYS A 559 30.47 -26.05 5.25
C LYS A 559 29.40 -27.14 5.25
N ARG A 560 28.90 -27.54 6.42
CA ARG A 560 27.83 -28.53 6.53
C ARG A 560 26.51 -28.00 5.97
N GLN A 561 26.10 -26.78 6.35
CA GLN A 561 24.89 -26.14 5.80
C GLN A 561 24.92 -26.03 4.27
N MET A 562 26.10 -25.77 3.68
CA MET A 562 26.27 -25.69 2.23
C MET A 562 26.18 -27.05 1.51
N GLN A 563 26.30 -28.18 2.23
CA GLN A 563 26.20 -29.52 1.67
C GLN A 563 24.77 -30.11 1.73
N GLU A 564 23.89 -29.57 2.56
CA GLU A 564 22.57 -30.13 2.90
C GLU A 564 21.40 -29.60 2.04
N ASP A 565 21.54 -29.55 0.70
CA ASP A 565 20.50 -29.05 -0.25
C ASP A 565 19.77 -27.79 0.25
N PRO A 566 20.49 -26.67 0.49
CA PRO A 566 19.98 -25.52 1.22
C PRO A 566 18.83 -24.77 0.52
N ALA A 567 18.04 -24.04 1.32
CA ALA A 567 17.01 -23.12 0.82
C ALA A 567 17.57 -22.11 -0.23
N PRO A 568 16.75 -21.56 -1.14
CA PRO A 568 17.25 -20.76 -2.28
C PRO A 568 17.93 -19.43 -1.92
N TRP A 569 17.67 -18.91 -0.71
CA TRP A 569 18.22 -17.66 -0.19
C TRP A 569 18.82 -17.88 1.19
N GLY A 570 19.85 -17.12 1.52
CA GLY A 570 20.47 -17.13 2.84
C GLY A 570 21.04 -15.77 3.24
N GLU A 571 21.57 -15.70 4.45
CA GLU A 571 22.11 -14.46 5.01
C GLU A 571 23.53 -14.63 5.59
N LEU A 572 24.35 -13.62 5.36
CA LEU A 572 25.63 -13.40 6.02
C LEU A 572 25.48 -12.20 6.95
N ALA A 573 25.74 -12.37 8.25
CA ALA A 573 25.38 -11.42 9.27
C ALA A 573 26.55 -11.05 10.19
N THR A 574 26.65 -9.75 10.48
CA THR A 574 27.34 -9.23 11.65
C THR A 574 26.31 -8.66 12.63
N ASP A 575 26.75 -7.99 13.71
CA ASP A 575 25.85 -7.23 14.56
C ASP A 575 25.42 -5.88 13.93
N ASN A 576 26.11 -5.43 12.87
CA ASN A 576 25.92 -4.11 12.25
C ASN A 576 25.38 -4.16 10.82
N ILE A 577 25.55 -5.28 10.10
CA ILE A 577 25.01 -5.44 8.75
C ILE A 577 24.64 -6.89 8.45
N ILE A 578 23.58 -7.08 7.65
CA ILE A 578 23.15 -8.39 7.14
C ILE A 578 23.03 -8.31 5.61
N LEU A 579 23.72 -9.23 4.93
CA LEU A 579 23.68 -9.39 3.49
C LEU A 579 22.79 -10.58 3.15
N THR A 580 21.71 -10.36 2.39
CA THR A 580 20.79 -11.39 1.94
C THR A 580 20.98 -11.62 0.45
N VAL A 581 21.45 -12.81 0.08
CA VAL A 581 21.84 -13.14 -1.30
C VAL A 581 21.38 -14.56 -1.67
N PRO A 582 21.31 -14.91 -2.96
CA PRO A 582 21.00 -16.26 -3.38
C PRO A 582 22.04 -17.27 -2.88
N THR A 583 21.56 -18.47 -2.57
CA THR A 583 22.40 -19.55 -2.05
C THR A 583 23.46 -20.03 -3.06
N THR A 584 23.19 -19.88 -4.36
CA THR A 584 24.19 -20.15 -5.42
C THR A 584 25.44 -19.27 -5.28
N ASN A 585 25.30 -18.03 -4.80
CA ASN A 585 26.42 -17.15 -4.51
C ASN A 585 27.11 -17.54 -3.19
N LEU A 586 26.35 -17.96 -2.18
CA LEU A 586 26.88 -18.43 -0.89
C LEU A 586 27.73 -19.70 -1.03
N GLN A 587 27.34 -20.61 -1.91
CA GLN A 587 28.11 -21.84 -2.21
C GLN A 587 29.50 -21.55 -2.77
N ALA A 588 29.69 -20.42 -3.44
CA ALA A 588 31.01 -19.99 -3.92
C ALA A 588 31.90 -19.41 -2.80
N LEU A 589 31.33 -19.05 -1.65
CA LEU A 589 32.01 -18.44 -0.51
C LEU A 589 32.44 -19.51 0.51
N LYS A 590 33.69 -19.96 0.40
CA LYS A 590 34.24 -21.03 1.27
C LYS A 590 34.37 -20.63 2.73
N ASP A 591 34.74 -19.38 2.97
CA ASP A 591 34.93 -18.80 4.31
C ASP A 591 34.35 -17.38 4.31
N PRO A 592 33.19 -17.15 4.96
CA PRO A 592 32.57 -15.83 5.04
C PRO A 592 33.25 -14.88 6.04
N GLU A 593 34.12 -15.37 6.91
CA GLU A 593 34.66 -14.58 8.02
C GLU A 593 35.43 -13.32 7.58
N PRO A 594 36.37 -13.38 6.60
CA PRO A 594 37.16 -12.22 6.22
C PRO A 594 36.32 -11.08 5.62
N VAL A 595 35.35 -11.41 4.76
CA VAL A 595 34.47 -10.39 4.15
C VAL A 595 33.54 -9.77 5.18
N LEU A 596 33.05 -10.53 6.16
CA LEU A 596 32.19 -10.00 7.22
C LEU A 596 32.96 -9.12 8.21
N ARG A 597 34.21 -9.44 8.52
CA ARG A 597 35.08 -8.55 9.32
C ARG A 597 35.32 -7.22 8.59
N LEU A 598 35.60 -7.27 7.29
CA LEU A 598 35.73 -6.05 6.49
C LEU A 598 34.42 -5.23 6.50
N TRP A 599 33.26 -5.88 6.42
CA TRP A 599 31.98 -5.19 6.56
C TRP A 599 31.79 -4.53 7.92
N ASP A 600 32.16 -5.17 9.02
CA ASP A 600 32.09 -4.55 10.35
C ASP A 600 33.03 -3.33 10.46
N GLU A 601 34.25 -3.40 9.93
CA GLU A 601 35.18 -2.26 9.86
C GLU A 601 34.58 -1.09 9.06
N MET A 602 33.96 -1.37 7.92
CA MET A 602 33.28 -0.35 7.11
C MET A 602 32.05 0.23 7.84
N MET A 603 31.26 -0.59 8.53
CA MET A 603 30.10 -0.12 9.29
C MET A 603 30.51 0.73 10.50
N GLU A 604 31.63 0.42 11.15
CA GLU A 604 32.22 1.27 12.19
C GLU A 604 32.61 2.64 11.61
N ALA A 605 33.25 2.66 10.43
CA ALA A 605 33.56 3.91 9.74
C ALA A 605 32.29 4.69 9.36
N VAL A 606 31.24 4.02 8.87
CA VAL A 606 29.96 4.65 8.53
C VAL A 606 29.33 5.30 9.77
N ALA A 607 29.26 4.57 10.89
CA ALA A 607 28.72 5.07 12.16
C ALA A 607 29.56 6.23 12.70
N ARG A 608 30.89 6.12 12.63
CA ARG A 608 31.82 7.15 13.10
C ARG A 608 31.64 8.46 12.33
N LEU A 609 31.54 8.42 11.00
CA LEU A 609 31.30 9.65 10.24
C LEU A 609 29.94 10.25 10.59
N ALA A 610 28.90 9.42 10.74
CA ALA A 610 27.57 9.89 11.12
C ALA A 610 27.47 10.40 12.57
N ALA A 611 28.52 10.21 13.39
CA ALA A 611 28.49 10.39 14.83
C ALA A 611 27.38 9.58 15.53
N GLU A 612 27.16 8.36 15.05
CA GLU A 612 26.22 7.40 15.63
C GLU A 612 26.95 6.42 16.58
N PRO A 613 26.28 5.91 17.62
CA PRO A 613 26.85 4.88 18.48
C PRO A 613 27.19 3.61 17.68
N PHE A 614 28.29 2.95 18.07
CA PHE A 614 28.70 1.65 17.54
C PHE A 614 28.91 0.65 18.70
N PRO A 615 28.44 -0.61 18.59
CA PRO A 615 27.65 -1.19 17.51
C PRO A 615 26.32 -0.47 17.25
N LEU A 616 25.81 -0.58 16.02
CA LEU A 616 24.53 0.01 15.65
C LEU A 616 23.38 -0.61 16.45
N ARG A 617 22.36 0.18 16.76
CA ARG A 617 21.18 -0.28 17.53
C ARG A 617 20.38 -1.37 16.82
N ARG A 618 20.49 -1.40 15.49
CA ARG A 618 19.98 -2.46 14.62
C ARG A 618 20.97 -2.65 13.48
N PRO A 619 21.16 -3.87 12.98
CA PRO A 619 21.97 -4.07 11.78
C PRO A 619 21.27 -3.45 10.58
N GLU A 620 22.02 -2.78 9.71
CA GLU A 620 21.59 -2.42 8.35
C GLU A 620 21.43 -3.69 7.50
N ARG A 621 20.69 -3.61 6.40
CA ARG A 621 20.39 -4.78 5.56
C ARG A 621 20.59 -4.45 4.09
N ILE A 622 21.22 -5.37 3.35
CA ILE A 622 21.34 -5.31 1.88
C ILE A 622 20.72 -6.59 1.31
N VAL A 623 19.72 -6.45 0.44
CA VAL A 623 19.01 -7.55 -0.20
C VAL A 623 19.21 -7.46 -1.71
N ALA A 624 19.76 -8.52 -2.29
CA ALA A 624 19.81 -8.66 -3.74
C ALA A 624 18.45 -9.12 -4.29
N ASP A 625 18.07 -8.68 -5.48
CA ASP A 625 16.84 -9.06 -6.15
C ASP A 625 17.08 -9.16 -7.67
N VAL A 626 16.30 -10.01 -8.35
CA VAL A 626 16.32 -10.11 -9.82
C VAL A 626 15.76 -8.85 -10.48
N GLN A 627 14.91 -8.10 -9.76
CA GLN A 627 14.36 -6.85 -10.22
C GLN A 627 13.96 -5.95 -9.05
N ILE A 628 14.53 -4.74 -9.01
CA ILE A 628 14.16 -3.68 -8.06
C ILE A 628 13.28 -2.61 -8.71
N SER A 629 12.67 -1.77 -7.87
CA SER A 629 11.67 -0.77 -8.21
C SER A 629 12.26 0.52 -8.79
N ALA A 630 13.52 0.83 -8.47
CA ALA A 630 14.21 2.02 -8.92
C ALA A 630 15.73 1.80 -9.07
N GLY A 631 16.31 2.40 -10.11
CA GLY A 631 17.77 2.46 -10.27
C GLY A 631 18.47 1.11 -10.41
N TRP A 632 19.75 1.12 -10.04
CA TRP A 632 20.60 -0.07 -9.94
C TRP A 632 20.72 -0.60 -8.50
N MET A 633 20.66 0.33 -7.56
CA MET A 633 20.55 0.11 -6.13
C MET A 633 19.71 1.26 -5.57
N HIS A 634 19.03 1.06 -4.44
CA HIS A 634 18.43 2.16 -3.71
C HIS A 634 18.40 1.91 -2.20
N SER A 635 18.50 3.01 -1.47
CA SER A 635 18.46 3.05 -0.01
C SER A 635 17.10 2.65 0.55
N GLY A 636 17.11 2.29 1.82
CA GLY A 636 15.98 1.72 2.53
C GLY A 636 16.41 0.81 3.66
N TYR A 637 15.43 0.15 4.25
CA TYR A 637 15.65 -0.94 5.20
C TYR A 637 14.78 -2.13 4.78
N PRO A 638 15.32 -3.02 3.94
CA PRO A 638 16.70 -3.11 3.45
C PRO A 638 17.05 -2.14 2.30
N ILE A 639 18.34 -1.97 2.04
CA ILE A 639 18.88 -1.51 0.76
C ILE A 639 18.62 -2.62 -0.27
N MET A 640 18.07 -2.27 -1.43
CA MET A 640 17.79 -3.23 -2.50
C MET A 640 18.82 -3.06 -3.63
N CYS A 641 19.39 -4.16 -4.13
CA CYS A 641 20.32 -4.16 -5.25
C CYS A 641 20.00 -5.24 -6.29
N HIS A 642 20.45 -5.09 -7.53
CA HIS A 642 20.35 -6.18 -8.51
C HIS A 642 21.28 -7.35 -8.16
N LEU A 643 20.90 -8.56 -8.56
CA LEU A 643 21.70 -9.79 -8.38
C LEU A 643 23.16 -9.66 -8.86
N GLU A 644 23.41 -8.85 -9.88
CA GLU A 644 24.75 -8.56 -10.40
C GLU A 644 25.67 -7.90 -9.37
N SER A 645 25.13 -7.14 -8.42
CA SER A 645 25.90 -6.50 -7.35
C SER A 645 26.28 -7.47 -6.23
N VAL A 646 25.77 -8.71 -6.22
CA VAL A 646 26.11 -9.69 -5.17
C VAL A 646 27.62 -9.90 -5.06
N LYS A 647 28.32 -9.98 -6.21
CA LYS A 647 29.77 -10.16 -6.21
C LYS A 647 30.52 -8.99 -5.57
N GLU A 648 30.02 -7.76 -5.73
CA GLU A 648 30.59 -6.55 -5.14
C GLU A 648 30.48 -6.53 -3.61
N ILE A 649 29.45 -7.17 -3.03
CA ILE A 649 29.20 -7.16 -1.59
C ILE A 649 29.74 -8.38 -0.83
N ILE A 650 30.05 -9.49 -1.50
CA ILE A 650 30.54 -10.72 -0.83
C ILE A 650 32.00 -11.10 -1.14
N ASN A 651 32.69 -10.34 -2.00
CA ASN A 651 34.07 -10.64 -2.40
C ASN A 651 35.06 -9.62 -1.81
N GLU A 652 35.73 -10.01 -0.72
CA GLU A 652 36.72 -9.17 -0.03
C GLU A 652 37.83 -8.66 -0.95
N MET A 653 38.38 -9.52 -1.82
CA MET A 653 39.48 -9.14 -2.71
C MET A 653 39.05 -8.06 -3.72
N ASP A 654 37.85 -8.20 -4.27
CA ASP A 654 37.30 -7.20 -5.18
C ASP A 654 37.00 -5.88 -4.45
N MET A 655 36.44 -5.93 -3.24
CA MET A 655 36.18 -4.75 -2.41
C MET A 655 37.47 -3.98 -2.09
N ARG A 656 38.54 -4.67 -1.70
CA ARG A 656 39.84 -4.04 -1.39
C ARG A 656 40.56 -3.49 -2.62
N SER A 657 40.38 -4.10 -3.79
CA SER A 657 41.10 -3.71 -5.01
C SER A 657 40.37 -2.69 -5.88
N ARG A 658 39.04 -2.76 -5.94
CA ARG A 658 38.20 -1.92 -6.80
C ARG A 658 37.31 -0.94 -6.05
N GLY A 659 37.10 -1.17 -4.75
CA GLY A 659 36.14 -0.43 -3.95
C GLY A 659 34.74 -1.02 -3.98
N VAL A 660 33.85 -0.40 -3.22
CA VAL A 660 32.44 -0.79 -3.03
C VAL A 660 31.57 0.47 -2.94
N TRP A 661 31.58 1.28 -4.01
CA TRP A 661 30.99 2.61 -3.99
C TRP A 661 29.47 2.58 -3.81
N GLY A 662 28.77 1.73 -4.57
CA GLY A 662 27.30 1.68 -4.61
C GLY A 662 26.68 1.34 -3.24
N PRO A 663 27.03 0.20 -2.63
CA PRO A 663 26.50 -0.17 -1.32
C PRO A 663 26.77 0.87 -0.22
N ILE A 664 27.96 1.47 -0.20
CA ILE A 664 28.29 2.51 0.79
C ILE A 664 27.53 3.81 0.51
N HIS A 665 27.28 4.15 -0.75
CA HIS A 665 26.47 5.31 -1.14
C HIS A 665 25.04 5.19 -0.58
N GLU A 666 24.42 4.02 -0.70
CA GLU A 666 23.09 3.76 -0.15
C GLU A 666 23.06 3.74 1.38
N LEU A 667 24.12 3.23 2.03
CA LEU A 667 24.28 3.36 3.47
C LEU A 667 24.44 4.83 3.89
N GLY A 668 25.11 5.65 3.07
CA GLY A 668 25.21 7.09 3.24
C GLY A 668 23.85 7.79 3.21
N HIS A 669 22.93 7.37 2.33
CA HIS A 669 21.54 7.84 2.34
C HIS A 669 20.83 7.50 3.67
N ASN A 670 21.06 6.31 4.24
CA ASN A 670 20.51 5.95 5.55
C ASN A 670 21.06 6.81 6.71
N GLN A 671 22.23 7.46 6.51
CA GLN A 671 22.83 8.37 7.49
C GLN A 671 22.47 9.86 7.28
N GLN A 672 21.87 10.24 6.16
CA GLN A 672 21.40 11.60 5.94
C GLN A 672 20.35 11.99 7.00
N ARG A 673 20.36 13.28 7.42
CA ARG A 673 19.40 13.82 8.39
C ARG A 673 18.85 15.15 7.89
N HIS A 674 17.56 15.40 8.15
CA HIS A 674 16.85 16.61 7.68
C HIS A 674 17.53 17.94 8.06
N GLY A 675 18.28 17.97 9.16
CA GLY A 675 18.94 19.18 9.67
C GLY A 675 20.07 19.72 8.79
N TRP A 676 20.77 18.86 8.06
CA TRP A 676 21.89 19.26 7.18
C TRP A 676 21.66 18.94 5.69
N GLU A 677 20.50 18.39 5.34
CA GLU A 677 20.13 18.16 3.95
C GLU A 677 19.40 19.36 3.35
N PHE A 678 19.71 19.72 2.11
CA PHE A 678 19.06 20.78 1.32
C PHE A 678 18.47 20.21 0.01
N PRO A 679 17.41 19.37 0.05
CA PRO A 679 16.84 18.77 -1.16
C PRO A 679 16.35 19.82 -2.17
N PRO A 680 16.49 19.56 -3.49
CA PRO A 680 17.05 18.34 -4.10
C PRO A 680 18.57 18.34 -4.24
N HIS A 681 19.27 19.39 -3.81
CA HIS A 681 20.69 19.60 -4.12
C HIS A 681 21.61 18.55 -3.49
N THR A 682 21.42 18.29 -2.20
CA THR A 682 22.31 17.42 -1.40
C THR A 682 21.93 15.95 -1.42
N THR A 683 20.71 15.63 -1.85
CA THR A 683 20.14 14.27 -1.78
C THR A 683 21.12 13.22 -2.31
N GLU A 684 21.67 13.43 -3.50
CA GLU A 684 22.64 12.54 -4.16
C GLU A 684 24.10 13.01 -4.00
N ALA A 685 24.36 13.97 -3.11
CA ALA A 685 25.67 14.57 -2.91
C ALA A 685 26.28 14.15 -1.58
N THR A 686 25.62 14.46 -0.47
CA THR A 686 26.18 14.26 0.88
C THR A 686 26.27 12.78 1.26
N CYS A 687 25.39 11.91 0.73
CA CYS A 687 25.50 10.45 0.87
C CYS A 687 26.87 9.93 0.40
N ASN A 688 27.47 10.53 -0.63
CA ASN A 688 28.79 10.14 -1.13
C ASN A 688 29.95 10.47 -0.18
N LEU A 689 29.74 11.31 0.86
CA LEU A 689 30.78 11.54 1.87
C LEU A 689 31.15 10.24 2.58
N TRP A 690 30.18 9.37 2.84
CA TRP A 690 30.41 8.04 3.40
C TRP A 690 31.19 7.16 2.42
N SER A 691 30.85 7.17 1.13
CA SER A 691 31.61 6.42 0.13
C SER A 691 33.07 6.85 0.11
N VAL A 692 33.35 8.16 0.05
CA VAL A 692 34.74 8.64 0.08
C VAL A 692 35.43 8.26 1.39
N TYR A 693 34.77 8.47 2.54
CA TYR A 693 35.35 8.20 3.85
C TYR A 693 35.74 6.73 4.03
N VAL A 694 34.86 5.79 3.69
CA VAL A 694 35.13 4.35 3.80
C VAL A 694 36.28 3.92 2.88
N HIS A 695 36.29 4.43 1.64
CA HIS A 695 37.36 4.09 0.69
C HIS A 695 38.72 4.56 1.19
N GLU A 696 38.81 5.78 1.72
CA GLU A 696 40.08 6.34 2.21
C GLU A 696 40.54 5.71 3.53
N THR A 697 39.62 5.49 4.48
CA THR A 697 39.98 5.14 5.85
C THR A 697 39.99 3.65 6.14
N VAL A 698 39.23 2.85 5.40
CA VAL A 698 39.12 1.39 5.60
C VAL A 698 39.75 0.63 4.44
N LEU A 699 39.39 0.97 3.20
CA LEU A 699 39.88 0.25 2.02
C LEU A 699 41.28 0.69 1.57
N GLY A 700 41.75 1.85 2.04
CA GLY A 700 43.03 2.43 1.61
C GLY A 700 43.05 2.86 0.15
N ILE A 701 41.88 3.06 -0.46
CA ILE A 701 41.72 3.51 -1.85
C ILE A 701 41.63 5.04 -1.86
N PRO A 702 42.58 5.73 -2.52
CA PRO A 702 42.52 7.19 -2.64
C PRO A 702 41.24 7.62 -3.36
N ARG A 703 40.59 8.71 -2.92
CA ARG A 703 39.35 9.22 -3.54
C ARG A 703 39.41 9.35 -5.07
N ALA A 704 40.58 9.74 -5.60
CA ALA A 704 40.81 9.96 -7.02
C ALA A 704 40.66 8.66 -7.85
N GLN A 705 40.72 7.51 -7.18
CA GLN A 705 40.57 6.17 -7.76
C GLN A 705 39.29 5.48 -7.26
N ALA A 706 38.64 5.99 -6.21
CA ALA A 706 37.43 5.40 -5.65
C ALA A 706 36.21 5.49 -6.57
N HIS A 707 36.15 6.52 -7.44
CA HIS A 707 35.11 6.65 -8.46
C HIS A 707 35.61 7.51 -9.63
N GLU A 708 35.22 7.19 -10.86
CA GLU A 708 35.67 7.91 -12.08
C GLU A 708 35.39 9.43 -12.00
N ALA A 709 34.21 9.78 -11.48
CA ALA A 709 33.79 11.17 -11.28
C ALA A 709 34.67 11.95 -10.27
N LEU A 710 35.50 11.27 -9.47
CA LEU A 710 36.42 11.90 -8.53
C LEU A 710 37.85 12.02 -9.06
N SER A 711 38.10 11.60 -10.30
CA SER A 711 39.39 11.83 -10.95
C SER A 711 39.68 13.34 -11.01
N PRO A 712 40.92 13.80 -10.71
CA PRO A 712 41.29 15.21 -10.75
C PRO A 712 40.84 15.98 -12.00
N PRO A 713 40.99 15.46 -13.24
CA PRO A 713 40.55 16.18 -14.44
C PRO A 713 39.02 16.38 -14.50
N GLU A 714 38.22 15.39 -14.11
CA GLU A 714 36.76 15.53 -14.14
C GLU A 714 36.26 16.47 -13.04
N ARG A 715 36.90 16.48 -11.87
CA ARG A 715 36.60 17.45 -10.80
C ARG A 715 36.90 18.89 -11.24
N GLU A 716 38.10 19.13 -11.79
CA GLU A 716 38.49 20.46 -12.27
C GLU A 716 37.56 20.97 -13.37
N LYS A 717 37.25 20.11 -14.35
CA LYS A 717 36.29 20.41 -15.43
C LYS A 717 34.91 20.78 -14.89
N ARG A 718 34.42 20.06 -13.87
CA ARG A 718 33.12 20.32 -13.25
C ARG A 718 33.08 21.68 -12.54
N ILE A 719 34.12 21.98 -11.75
CA ILE A 719 34.26 23.27 -11.05
C ILE A 719 34.27 24.42 -12.07
N LYS A 720 35.12 24.34 -13.11
CA LYS A 720 35.19 25.36 -14.17
C LYS A 720 33.86 25.54 -14.90
N ALA A 721 33.17 24.43 -15.22
CA ALA A 721 31.88 24.48 -15.91
C ALA A 721 30.77 25.15 -15.06
N HIS A 722 30.75 24.90 -13.76
CA HIS A 722 29.80 25.54 -12.83
C HIS A 722 30.08 27.04 -12.70
N LEU A 723 31.35 27.41 -12.46
CA LEU A 723 31.77 28.81 -12.31
C LEU A 723 31.64 29.62 -13.61
N GLY A 724 31.84 28.98 -14.77
CA GLY A 724 31.64 29.58 -16.09
C GLY A 724 30.19 30.00 -16.36
N LYS A 725 29.23 29.37 -15.68
CA LYS A 725 27.80 29.74 -15.72
C LYS A 725 27.39 30.76 -14.66
N GLY A 726 28.35 31.27 -13.87
CA GLY A 726 28.08 32.19 -12.76
C GLY A 726 27.68 31.50 -11.46
N ALA A 727 28.06 30.22 -11.27
CA ALA A 727 27.74 29.43 -10.07
C ALA A 727 26.24 29.41 -9.71
N PRO A 728 25.33 29.10 -10.64
CA PRO A 728 23.90 29.14 -10.35
C PRO A 728 23.54 28.00 -9.38
N LEU A 729 22.88 28.33 -8.28
CA LEU A 729 22.49 27.35 -7.25
C LEU A 729 21.66 26.18 -7.83
N CYS A 730 20.82 26.42 -8.83
CA CYS A 730 20.06 25.35 -9.51
C CYS A 730 20.95 24.30 -10.20
N GLY A 731 22.18 24.66 -10.56
CA GLY A 731 23.20 23.77 -11.12
C GLY A 731 24.15 23.17 -10.07
N TRP A 732 23.98 23.50 -8.79
CA TRP A 732 24.71 22.91 -7.67
C TRP A 732 23.96 21.66 -7.20
N ASN A 733 24.24 20.50 -7.80
CA ASN A 733 23.57 19.24 -7.49
C ASN A 733 24.55 18.05 -7.62
N VAL A 734 24.20 16.91 -6.99
CA VAL A 734 24.92 15.63 -7.07
C VAL A 734 26.44 15.83 -6.90
N TRP A 735 27.21 15.56 -7.96
CA TRP A 735 28.66 15.66 -8.01
C TRP A 735 29.20 17.09 -7.89
N THR A 736 28.48 18.09 -8.40
CA THR A 736 28.89 19.50 -8.27
C THR A 736 28.71 19.97 -6.84
N ALA A 737 27.62 19.53 -6.19
CA ALA A 737 27.40 19.82 -4.79
C ALA A 737 28.42 19.14 -3.88
N LEU A 738 28.77 17.87 -4.19
CA LEU A 738 29.80 17.12 -3.47
C LEU A 738 31.17 17.83 -3.46
N GLU A 739 31.56 18.49 -4.55
CA GLU A 739 32.86 19.20 -4.61
C GLU A 739 33.04 20.23 -3.49
N THR A 740 31.98 20.96 -3.14
CA THR A 740 32.02 21.93 -2.04
C THR A 740 32.43 21.27 -0.73
N TYR A 741 31.89 20.08 -0.44
CA TYR A 741 32.22 19.33 0.77
C TYR A 741 33.61 18.68 0.69
N LEU A 742 34.00 18.17 -0.49
CA LEU A 742 35.32 17.57 -0.67
C LEU A 742 36.45 18.59 -0.50
N GLN A 743 36.29 19.82 -0.99
CA GLN A 743 37.27 20.89 -0.80
C GLN A 743 37.41 21.28 0.68
N LEU A 744 36.31 21.33 1.43
CA LEU A 744 36.36 21.52 2.88
C LEU A 744 37.07 20.37 3.58
N GLN A 745 36.78 19.14 3.18
CA GLN A 745 37.42 17.95 3.72
C GLN A 745 38.94 17.92 3.38
N GLU A 746 39.35 18.35 2.19
CA GLU A 746 40.76 18.40 1.78
C GLU A 746 41.56 19.40 2.63
N ALA A 747 40.93 20.52 2.98
CA ALA A 747 41.55 21.58 3.74
C ALA A 747 41.58 21.30 5.25
N PHE A 748 40.52 20.69 5.79
CA PHE A 748 40.30 20.61 7.24
C PHE A 748 40.21 19.18 7.79
N GLY A 749 40.22 18.16 6.93
CA GLY A 749 40.08 16.75 7.30
C GLY A 749 38.64 16.34 7.63
N TRP A 750 38.49 15.10 8.10
CA TRP A 750 37.18 14.50 8.43
C TRP A 750 36.65 14.87 9.81
N GLU A 751 37.53 15.21 10.76
CA GLU A 751 37.16 15.49 12.15
C GLU A 751 36.13 16.63 12.30
N PRO A 752 36.23 17.77 11.58
CA PRO A 752 35.20 18.81 11.64
C PRO A 752 33.82 18.33 11.18
N PHE A 753 33.74 17.39 10.22
CA PHE A 753 32.47 16.82 9.76
C PHE A 753 31.83 15.97 10.86
N THR A 754 32.58 15.05 11.45
CA THR A 754 32.10 14.21 12.55
C THR A 754 31.61 15.05 13.74
N GLN A 755 32.38 16.08 14.12
CA GLN A 755 31.97 16.99 15.20
C GLN A 755 30.73 17.81 14.85
N LEU A 756 30.59 18.21 13.59
CA LEU A 756 29.44 18.96 13.12
C LEU A 756 28.18 18.08 13.11
N PHE A 757 28.27 16.86 12.58
CA PHE A 757 27.14 15.91 12.58
C PHE A 757 26.70 15.57 14.00
N ALA A 758 27.65 15.35 14.93
CA ALA A 758 27.34 15.17 16.35
C ALA A 758 26.57 16.36 16.94
N GLU A 759 26.98 17.60 16.62
CA GLU A 759 26.29 18.80 17.09
C GLU A 759 24.88 18.91 16.52
N TYR A 760 24.69 18.68 15.21
CA TYR A 760 23.39 18.74 14.57
C TYR A 760 22.37 17.77 15.19
N GLN A 761 22.80 16.60 15.66
CA GLN A 761 21.92 15.64 16.34
C GLN A 761 21.37 16.18 17.68
N THR A 762 22.00 17.21 18.26
CA THR A 762 21.57 17.83 19.53
C THR A 762 20.76 19.12 19.36
N LEU A 763 20.64 19.64 18.13
CA LEU A 763 19.96 20.91 17.86
C LEU A 763 18.43 20.76 17.94
N SER A 764 17.78 21.62 18.74
CA SER A 764 16.32 21.64 18.92
C SER A 764 15.58 22.50 17.89
N HIS A 765 16.25 23.50 17.31
CA HIS A 765 15.63 24.48 16.40
C HIS A 765 16.36 24.50 15.05
N LEU A 766 15.90 23.65 14.14
CA LEU A 766 16.41 23.59 12.76
C LEU A 766 15.55 24.46 11.82
N PRO A 767 16.16 25.22 10.90
CA PRO A 767 15.41 25.96 9.88
C PRO A 767 14.61 25.02 8.99
N LYS A 768 13.43 25.47 8.54
CA LYS A 768 12.51 24.65 7.73
C LYS A 768 12.77 24.77 6.23
N ASP A 769 13.34 25.89 5.78
CA ASP A 769 13.70 26.15 4.39
C ASP A 769 15.17 25.86 4.10
N ASN A 770 15.55 25.78 2.82
CA ASN A 770 16.93 25.49 2.42
C ASN A 770 17.88 26.65 2.74
N THR A 771 17.46 27.90 2.55
CA THR A 771 18.31 29.08 2.77
C THR A 771 18.75 29.17 4.22
N GLY A 772 17.84 29.00 5.16
CA GLY A 772 18.17 28.96 6.59
C GLY A 772 19.11 27.81 6.94
N ARG A 773 18.89 26.62 6.37
CA ARG A 773 19.73 25.44 6.63
C ARG A 773 21.15 25.58 6.07
N MET A 774 21.30 26.14 4.87
CA MET A 774 22.59 26.46 4.27
C MET A 774 23.36 27.47 5.12
N ASN A 775 22.70 28.54 5.57
CA ASN A 775 23.30 29.56 6.42
C ASN A 775 23.73 29.00 7.79
N LEU A 776 22.92 28.11 8.37
CA LEU A 776 23.30 27.38 9.59
C LEU A 776 24.55 26.51 9.36
N TRP A 777 24.65 25.82 8.22
CA TRP A 777 25.84 25.05 7.86
C TRP A 777 27.09 25.92 7.74
N VAL A 778 27.01 27.04 7.00
CA VAL A 778 28.13 27.99 6.85
C VAL A 778 28.63 28.46 8.21
N LYS A 779 27.69 28.89 9.08
CA LYS A 779 28.01 29.33 10.44
C LYS A 779 28.69 28.24 11.24
N LYS A 780 28.05 27.09 11.35
CA LYS A 780 28.53 25.99 12.21
C LYS A 780 29.85 25.42 11.74
N PHE A 781 30.02 25.19 10.43
CA PHE A 781 31.28 24.67 9.90
C PHE A 781 32.42 25.69 10.10
N SER A 782 32.18 26.98 9.85
CA SER A 782 33.15 28.06 10.11
C SER A 782 33.57 28.12 11.58
N GLU A 783 32.62 27.99 12.50
CA GLU A 783 32.87 27.93 13.95
C GLU A 783 33.69 26.69 14.36
N LYS A 784 33.52 25.55 13.68
CA LYS A 784 34.31 24.34 13.93
C LYS A 784 35.76 24.50 13.48
N VAL A 785 35.98 25.02 12.27
CA VAL A 785 37.34 25.17 11.72
C VAL A 785 38.04 26.46 12.15
N LYS A 786 37.34 27.35 12.89
CA LYS A 786 37.84 28.65 13.35
C LYS A 786 38.35 29.55 12.21
N LYS A 787 37.65 29.51 11.07
CA LYS A 787 37.93 30.31 9.88
C LYS A 787 36.65 30.93 9.35
N ASN A 788 36.73 32.13 8.79
CA ASN A 788 35.63 32.71 8.05
C ASN A 788 35.57 32.05 6.66
N LEU A 789 34.55 31.22 6.43
CA LEU A 789 34.33 30.50 5.16
C LEU A 789 33.31 31.19 4.24
N VAL A 790 32.81 32.38 4.59
CA VAL A 790 31.81 33.10 3.80
C VAL A 790 32.24 33.26 2.34
N PRO A 791 33.47 33.75 2.04
CA PRO A 791 33.91 33.90 0.65
C PRO A 791 33.96 32.58 -0.14
N PHE A 792 34.19 31.46 0.53
CA PHE A 792 34.20 30.14 -0.10
C PHE A 792 32.79 29.70 -0.52
N PHE A 793 31.80 29.82 0.37
CA PHE A 793 30.43 29.43 0.06
C PHE A 793 29.77 30.37 -0.96
N GLU A 794 30.05 31.67 -0.89
CA GLU A 794 29.60 32.64 -1.90
C GLU A 794 30.16 32.31 -3.29
N ALA A 795 31.43 31.89 -3.38
CA ALA A 795 32.04 31.46 -4.66
C ALA A 795 31.35 30.22 -5.26
N TRP A 796 30.73 29.39 -4.43
CA TRP A 796 29.89 28.26 -4.83
C TRP A 796 28.41 28.64 -5.09
N GLY A 797 28.07 29.92 -5.02
CA GLY A 797 26.73 30.43 -5.30
C GLY A 797 25.73 30.26 -4.15
N TRP A 798 26.20 30.01 -2.92
CA TRP A 798 25.33 29.91 -1.75
C TRP A 798 24.80 31.29 -1.33
N PRO A 799 23.50 31.42 -1.00
CA PRO A 799 22.91 32.69 -0.56
C PRO A 799 23.21 32.93 0.93
N VAL A 800 24.46 33.30 1.24
CA VAL A 800 24.85 33.66 2.61
C VAL A 800 24.18 34.97 3.02
N GLN A 801 23.52 34.96 4.17
CA GLN A 801 22.82 36.12 4.73
C GLN A 801 23.82 37.05 5.43
N GLU A 802 23.55 38.36 5.37
CA GLU A 802 24.41 39.40 5.95
C GLU A 802 24.63 39.18 7.45
N GLU A 803 23.58 38.77 8.19
CA GLU A 803 23.68 38.51 9.62
C GLU A 803 24.64 37.34 9.94
N VAL A 804 24.71 36.33 9.07
CA VAL A 804 25.66 35.23 9.21
C VAL A 804 27.07 35.70 8.87
N ALA A 805 27.23 36.46 7.78
CA ALA A 805 28.52 37.00 7.37
C ALA A 805 29.13 37.88 8.47
N ASP A 806 28.34 38.79 9.05
CA ASP A 806 28.74 39.67 10.15
C ASP A 806 29.13 38.87 11.40
N SER A 807 28.35 37.83 11.74
CA SER A 807 28.65 36.99 12.90
C SER A 807 29.99 36.24 12.78
N LEU A 808 30.44 35.98 11.55
CA LEU A 808 31.69 35.28 11.25
C LEU A 808 32.86 36.22 10.93
N ALA A 809 32.62 37.53 10.81
CA ALA A 809 33.64 38.52 10.47
C ALA A 809 34.79 38.60 11.50
N SER A 810 34.53 38.17 12.75
CA SER A 810 35.55 38.09 13.79
C SER A 810 36.53 36.92 13.63
N LEU A 811 36.20 35.92 12.79
CA LEU A 811 37.08 34.80 12.50
C LEU A 811 38.09 35.18 11.41
N PRO A 812 39.34 34.66 11.47
CA PRO A 812 40.32 34.92 10.43
C PRO A 812 39.86 34.34 9.09
N GLU A 813 40.02 35.11 8.02
CA GLU A 813 39.71 34.68 6.65
C GLU A 813 40.51 33.42 6.27
N TRP A 814 39.87 32.51 5.55
CA TRP A 814 40.53 31.33 4.99
C TRP A 814 41.36 31.69 3.75
N GLN A 815 42.64 32.00 3.97
CA GLN A 815 43.57 32.42 2.91
C GLN A 815 43.84 31.32 1.88
N GLU A 816 43.82 30.05 2.30
CA GLU A 816 44.04 28.88 1.45
C GLU A 816 42.77 28.42 0.71
N ASN A 817 41.75 29.28 0.59
CA ASN A 817 40.51 28.99 -0.12
C ASN A 817 40.80 28.57 -1.59
N PRO A 818 40.52 27.30 -1.97
CA PRO A 818 40.87 26.76 -3.29
C PRO A 818 40.09 27.43 -4.43
N MET A 819 38.98 28.11 -4.13
CA MET A 819 38.19 28.83 -5.13
C MET A 819 38.89 30.08 -5.66
N GLN A 820 39.86 30.64 -4.92
CA GLN A 820 40.61 31.81 -5.37
C GLN A 820 41.35 31.57 -6.69
N VAL A 821 41.85 30.35 -6.94
CA VAL A 821 42.55 29.99 -8.18
C VAL A 821 41.63 30.14 -9.39
N TYR A 822 40.36 29.78 -9.25
CA TYR A 822 39.38 29.85 -10.33
C TYR A 822 38.80 31.27 -10.51
N LEU A 823 38.70 32.05 -9.43
CA LEU A 823 38.22 33.43 -9.47
C LEU A 823 39.24 34.39 -10.07
N ARG A 824 40.54 34.16 -9.82
CA ARG A 824 41.63 34.96 -10.41
C ARG A 824 41.81 34.70 -11.91
N ALA A 825 41.46 33.51 -12.40
CA ALA A 825 41.52 33.14 -13.81
C ALA A 825 40.42 33.76 -14.71
N LYS A 826 39.52 34.58 -14.14
CA LYS A 826 38.50 35.35 -14.88
C LYS A 826 38.99 36.73 -15.39
N TRP A 827 40.25 37.08 -15.12
CA TRP A 827 40.88 38.34 -15.52
C TRP A 827 42.02 38.12 -16.50
#